data_AF-A0A1W2F1Z0-F1
#
_entry.id   AF-A0A1W2F1Z0-F1
#
_cell.length_a   1.000
_cell.length_b   1.000
_cell.length_c   1.000
_cell.angle_alpha   90.00
_cell.angle_beta   90.00
_cell.angle_gamma   90.00
#
_symmetry.space_group_name_H-M   'P 1'
#
loop_
_entity.id
_entity.type
_entity.pdbx_description
1 polymer ?
#
loop_
_entity_poly.entity_id
_entity_poly.type
_entity_poly.pdbx_seq_one_letter_code
_entity_poly.pdbx_strand_id
1 'polypeptide(L)'
;MFYSKIMKKFLLLVMVGLMGITVPVMSNSSKLTAFSSEITFGTRAANIAKITNDSLILIGGSTYRFTVDTPEDKGLVATNITVKDLHAQIRAKDGSNQKYTVLNSNGIAKTEGELVSGDRLVVLAEDGKTSKTYQIKVKTMALSGQLVLQKQTLTANTTTNLTLYFTAGQRSPDATVKIFIPKGIVITPTNTTVNVIGRGDVMLKDLASQSIGRVGTKYSYSKVGEFNLSKVAADGTILSLEHLDLRPSNGADLKIVIAGVKLLNAGSYPFKAIYTTSKPEALTSAGTGNETATLVATSTVSDFERLVDKSLHYKETPGTYTKVNFKFSLSKAPLNMRLMQSLDKGKNWTASSAAIDKTNGTAVVSNLKPGQFYTFRLSVMDGPHKGLSNTTSFYSGKVDVKRFGVIPSENEDRTLAINKAIDELNKIGGGTLLFTEGTYNVRTVHLKSNVYLYVDKGAVIKGMKGADAPETTWFSDKKYRSGLSPTAPGPYADPENYMTKQDVGHHYFRNTMFFGERLDNVKIIGSGLITGNGNLVNGDNVMNNTPDNRADKMFTLKLCTNLEIGGIHRQEDLWYDADKDEPYYSLKDGTKSFDHDGMLKIERAGHFVLLATGTDNINVHDTYFGKFNSTNARDIYDFMGCNHVTVTNIYSKVSSDDLVKPGSDCALGFTRPARNYKVRNIIGDTNCNLFQIGSETADDIKDICVDNIYVLGANKAGFSISTNDGAHISDIHLNCGHTGKLHSRSKMLRTRTPFFISISNRARILGAEVGRYVFMENGIKHDELLVKNVNIGKVENIILNGIDISEVYGGSSHGGKNGRWNPYDGKQTKATPIVAGYKLPDTEVVQGGLDFKLPNGQHTGYIKNIVFNDVHVLVKGGNPLADKESTPPELGVGQYNVANLNIQPSYGLWARHVKELTVKNSSFNYEKKDSRYAIFLDDVLGAKITDVKMVLAKENNTLLGLKNATDVETKNIVYYQDEWGNAATEFSK
;
A
#
# COMPACT_ATOMS: atom_id res chain seq x y z
N MET A 1 -0.08 -37.08 -42.68
CA MET A 1 0.49 -38.41 -43.00
C MET A 1 0.50 -39.22 -41.70
N PHE A 2 -0.53 -40.02 -41.43
CA PHE A 2 -0.59 -41.48 -41.71
C PHE A 2 0.58 -42.21 -41.02
N TYR A 3 0.39 -42.96 -39.94
CA TYR A 3 -0.32 -44.24 -39.94
C TYR A 3 -0.92 -44.62 -38.59
N SER A 4 -2.13 -45.17 -38.65
CA SER A 4 -2.89 -45.88 -37.61
C SER A 4 -2.91 -47.39 -37.92
N LYS A 5 -3.44 -48.19 -36.97
CA LYS A 5 -4.06 -49.56 -37.09
C LYS A 5 -3.19 -50.72 -36.55
N ILE A 6 -3.67 -51.77 -35.86
CA ILE A 6 -5.01 -52.27 -35.46
C ILE A 6 -4.86 -53.53 -34.57
N MET A 7 -5.81 -53.73 -33.64
CA MET A 7 -6.42 -54.99 -33.08
C MET A 7 -5.55 -56.15 -32.55
N LYS A 8 -5.68 -56.57 -31.28
CA LYS A 8 -6.76 -57.37 -30.60
C LYS A 8 -6.79 -58.88 -30.96
N LYS A 9 -6.47 -59.77 -29.99
CA LYS A 9 -7.34 -60.80 -29.34
C LYS A 9 -6.59 -62.08 -28.86
N PHE A 10 -7.24 -62.78 -27.90
CA PHE A 10 -7.05 -64.14 -27.32
C PHE A 10 -6.06 -64.25 -26.13
N LEU A 11 -6.40 -64.54 -24.86
CA LEU A 11 -7.44 -65.31 -24.13
C LEU A 11 -7.16 -66.82 -23.95
N LEU A 12 -6.63 -67.24 -22.79
CA LEU A 12 -6.89 -68.50 -22.01
C LEU A 12 -5.96 -68.53 -20.74
N LEU A 13 -6.44 -68.50 -19.48
CA LEU A 13 -6.91 -69.59 -18.57
C LEU A 13 -5.77 -70.54 -18.11
N VAL A 14 -5.49 -70.79 -16.81
CA VAL A 14 -6.10 -71.79 -15.87
C VAL A 14 -5.46 -71.59 -14.45
N MET A 15 -6.23 -71.30 -13.38
CA MET A 15 -6.58 -72.13 -12.16
C MET A 15 -5.43 -72.96 -11.51
N VAL A 16 -5.28 -73.25 -10.21
CA VAL A 16 -5.92 -73.06 -8.87
C VAL A 16 -4.88 -73.56 -7.84
N GLY A 17 -4.57 -72.87 -6.74
CA GLY A 17 -5.13 -73.10 -5.39
C GLY A 17 -3.99 -73.24 -4.35
N LEU A 18 -4.17 -73.24 -3.03
CA LEU A 18 -5.07 -72.61 -2.06
C LEU A 18 -4.43 -72.89 -0.67
N MET A 19 -4.86 -72.18 0.38
CA MET A 19 -4.46 -72.22 1.82
C MET A 19 -3.31 -71.27 2.20
N GLY A 20 -3.41 -70.37 3.19
CA GLY A 20 -4.46 -70.06 4.16
C GLY A 20 -3.81 -69.58 5.46
N ILE A 21 -3.78 -68.26 5.72
CA ILE A 21 -3.62 -67.68 7.08
C ILE A 21 -4.48 -66.43 7.16
N THR A 22 -5.50 -66.49 8.03
CA THR A 22 -6.44 -65.42 8.35
C THR A 22 -5.85 -64.48 9.40
N VAL A 23 -5.86 -63.18 9.11
CA VAL A 23 -5.66 -62.06 10.06
C VAL A 23 -6.87 -61.12 9.89
N PRO A 24 -7.50 -60.62 10.96
CA PRO A 24 -8.86 -60.08 10.88
C PRO A 24 -8.89 -58.75 10.15
N VAL A 25 -9.64 -58.69 9.04
CA VAL A 25 -10.13 -57.44 8.48
C VAL A 25 -11.21 -56.95 9.41
N MET A 26 -10.94 -55.89 10.17
CA MET A 26 -12.02 -55.09 10.76
C MET A 26 -12.86 -54.56 9.60
N SER A 27 -14.02 -55.16 9.40
CA SER A 27 -15.10 -54.61 8.60
C SER A 27 -15.60 -53.36 9.31
N ASN A 28 -15.04 -52.20 8.94
CA ASN A 28 -15.83 -50.98 9.04
C ASN A 28 -16.96 -51.14 8.03
N SER A 29 -18.12 -51.58 8.51
CA SER A 29 -19.37 -51.42 7.79
C SER A 29 -19.57 -49.92 7.59
N SER A 30 -19.09 -49.37 6.48
CA SER A 30 -19.59 -48.08 6.01
C SER A 30 -21.07 -48.29 5.74
N LYS A 31 -21.92 -47.84 6.67
CA LYS A 31 -23.32 -47.55 6.36
C LYS A 31 -23.29 -46.76 5.05
N LEU A 32 -23.88 -47.32 4.01
CA LEU A 32 -24.28 -46.56 2.82
C LEU A 32 -25.08 -45.37 3.34
N THR A 33 -24.45 -44.21 3.44
CA THR A 33 -25.14 -42.96 3.73
C THR A 33 -26.07 -42.72 2.56
N ALA A 34 -27.39 -42.75 2.81
CA ALA A 34 -28.38 -42.39 1.82
C ALA A 34 -28.03 -41.00 1.27
N PHE A 35 -27.85 -40.89 -0.05
CA PHE A 35 -27.54 -39.63 -0.71
C PHE A 35 -28.69 -38.64 -0.48
N SER A 36 -28.38 -37.49 0.11
CA SER A 36 -29.39 -36.51 0.49
C SER A 36 -29.70 -35.55 -0.66
N SER A 37 -30.98 -35.18 -0.81
CA SER A 37 -31.43 -34.04 -1.63
C SER A 37 -31.53 -32.74 -0.80
N GLU A 38 -31.02 -32.75 0.45
CA GLU A 38 -30.97 -31.57 1.30
C GLU A 38 -29.82 -30.63 0.93
N ILE A 39 -30.12 -29.33 0.91
CA ILE A 39 -29.13 -28.28 0.65
C ILE A 39 -28.78 -27.52 1.94
N THR A 40 -27.60 -26.92 1.94
CA THR A 40 -27.13 -25.96 2.93
C THR A 40 -26.41 -24.80 2.24
N PHE A 41 -26.04 -23.78 3.00
CA PHE A 41 -25.32 -22.61 2.49
C PHE A 41 -23.98 -23.04 1.87
N GLY A 42 -23.70 -22.55 0.67
CA GLY A 42 -22.39 -22.61 0.04
C GLY A 42 -21.36 -21.75 0.79
N THR A 43 -20.11 -21.77 0.36
CA THR A 43 -19.01 -21.04 1.02
C THR A 43 -19.08 -19.51 0.80
N ARG A 44 -19.92 -19.04 -0.13
CA ARG A 44 -20.13 -17.61 -0.48
C ARG A 44 -21.61 -17.30 -0.75
N ALA A 45 -22.50 -17.75 0.13
CA ALA A 45 -23.95 -17.58 0.03
C ALA A 45 -24.46 -16.19 0.44
N ALA A 46 -24.05 -15.13 -0.27
CA ALA A 46 -24.40 -13.74 0.05
C ALA A 46 -25.90 -13.42 -0.20
N ASN A 47 -26.58 -14.16 -1.07
CA ASN A 47 -27.96 -13.92 -1.46
C ASN A 47 -28.96 -14.85 -0.78
N ILE A 48 -28.53 -15.72 0.13
CA ILE A 48 -29.43 -16.65 0.81
C ILE A 48 -29.68 -16.13 2.22
N ALA A 49 -30.91 -15.71 2.50
CA ALA A 49 -31.32 -15.27 3.84
C ALA A 49 -31.64 -16.46 4.75
N LYS A 50 -32.25 -17.52 4.20
CA LYS A 50 -32.66 -18.69 4.97
C LYS A 50 -32.90 -19.90 4.08
N ILE A 51 -32.50 -21.07 4.56
CA ILE A 51 -32.90 -22.37 4.02
C ILE A 51 -33.80 -23.03 5.07
N THR A 52 -34.96 -23.50 4.63
CA THR A 52 -35.91 -24.25 5.47
C THR A 52 -36.13 -25.64 4.89
N ASN A 53 -37.02 -26.43 5.48
CA ASN A 53 -37.27 -27.79 5.00
C ASN A 53 -37.86 -27.83 3.58
N ASP A 54 -38.62 -26.82 3.16
CA ASP A 54 -39.36 -26.79 1.88
C ASP A 54 -39.21 -25.48 1.09
N SER A 55 -38.48 -24.50 1.63
CA SER A 55 -38.36 -23.17 1.04
C SER A 55 -36.93 -22.63 1.09
N LEU A 56 -36.54 -21.92 0.04
CA LEU A 56 -35.31 -21.16 -0.10
C LEU A 56 -35.64 -19.66 -0.13
N ILE A 57 -35.23 -18.93 0.90
CA ILE A 57 -35.45 -17.48 1.00
C ILE A 57 -34.20 -16.77 0.48
N LEU A 58 -34.36 -16.11 -0.67
CA LEU A 58 -33.34 -15.33 -1.35
C LEU A 58 -33.46 -13.84 -1.00
N ILE A 59 -32.33 -13.15 -1.10
CA ILE A 59 -32.20 -11.71 -0.88
C ILE A 59 -32.28 -11.00 -2.23
N GLY A 60 -33.15 -9.99 -2.31
CA GLY A 60 -33.22 -9.02 -3.39
C GLY A 60 -33.06 -7.59 -2.86
N GLY A 61 -32.91 -6.62 -3.76
CA GLY A 61 -32.67 -5.21 -3.40
C GLY A 61 -31.75 -4.50 -4.39
N SER A 62 -31.12 -3.41 -3.95
CA SER A 62 -30.20 -2.61 -4.75
C SER A 62 -28.95 -2.19 -3.96
N THR A 63 -27.85 -1.90 -4.66
CA THR A 63 -26.61 -1.36 -4.08
C THR A 63 -25.92 -0.44 -5.09
N TYR A 64 -25.07 0.48 -4.61
CA TYR A 64 -24.12 1.16 -5.48
C TYR A 64 -22.91 0.28 -5.74
N ARG A 65 -22.54 0.13 -7.01
CA ARG A 65 -21.37 -0.60 -7.49
C ARG A 65 -20.89 0.02 -8.80
N PHE A 66 -19.73 0.66 -8.75
CA PHE A 66 -19.05 1.18 -9.93
C PHE A 66 -17.87 0.30 -10.28
N THR A 67 -17.66 0.10 -11.58
CA THR A 67 -16.36 -0.29 -12.13
C THR A 67 -15.80 0.90 -12.91
N VAL A 68 -14.55 0.79 -13.37
CA VAL A 68 -13.97 1.75 -14.32
C VAL A 68 -14.79 1.94 -15.59
N ASP A 69 -15.65 0.97 -15.95
CA ASP A 69 -16.48 1.02 -17.16
C ASP A 69 -17.92 1.48 -16.89
N THR A 70 -18.38 1.48 -15.64
CA THR A 70 -19.73 1.95 -15.29
C THR A 70 -19.90 3.44 -15.62
N PRO A 71 -20.94 3.85 -16.36
CA PRO A 71 -21.28 5.27 -16.54
C PRO A 71 -21.57 5.98 -15.20
N GLU A 72 -21.34 7.30 -15.14
CA GLU A 72 -21.43 8.10 -13.89
C GLU A 72 -22.76 7.93 -13.14
N ASP A 73 -23.88 7.82 -13.86
CA ASP A 73 -25.24 7.73 -13.32
C ASP A 73 -25.77 6.28 -13.21
N LYS A 74 -24.98 5.29 -13.61
CA LYS A 74 -25.42 3.88 -13.72
C LYS A 74 -24.80 2.95 -12.67
N GLY A 75 -24.38 3.50 -11.53
CA GLY A 75 -23.83 2.70 -10.43
C GLY A 75 -24.85 1.99 -9.56
N LEU A 76 -26.14 2.37 -9.61
CA LEU A 76 -27.19 1.67 -8.87
C LEU A 76 -27.56 0.38 -9.59
N VAL A 77 -27.29 -0.77 -8.96
CA VAL A 77 -27.50 -2.11 -9.55
C VAL A 77 -28.36 -2.99 -8.63
N ALA A 78 -29.09 -3.94 -9.23
CA ALA A 78 -29.86 -4.93 -8.47
C ALA A 78 -28.94 -5.92 -7.74
N THR A 79 -29.35 -6.34 -6.54
CA THR A 79 -28.67 -7.40 -5.77
C THR A 79 -29.34 -8.76 -5.94
N ASN A 80 -30.27 -8.90 -6.87
CA ASN A 80 -30.99 -10.15 -7.13
C ASN A 80 -30.03 -11.23 -7.65
N ILE A 81 -30.27 -12.48 -7.26
CA ILE A 81 -29.47 -13.62 -7.71
C ILE A 81 -30.06 -14.22 -8.99
N THR A 82 -29.21 -14.64 -9.93
CA THR A 82 -29.61 -15.33 -11.15
C THR A 82 -29.67 -16.84 -10.96
N VAL A 83 -30.34 -17.56 -11.87
CA VAL A 83 -30.31 -19.03 -11.93
C VAL A 83 -28.87 -19.56 -11.93
N LYS A 84 -28.00 -18.94 -12.73
CA LYS A 84 -26.60 -19.34 -12.89
C LYS A 84 -25.80 -19.18 -11.60
N ASP A 85 -26.06 -18.10 -10.86
CA ASP A 85 -25.29 -17.77 -9.65
C ASP A 85 -25.76 -18.56 -8.43
N LEU A 86 -27.01 -19.03 -8.39
CA LEU A 86 -27.56 -19.81 -7.27
C LEU A 86 -26.73 -21.05 -6.96
N HIS A 87 -26.27 -21.77 -7.98
CA HIS A 87 -25.53 -23.01 -7.79
C HIS A 87 -24.22 -22.82 -7.01
N ALA A 88 -23.58 -21.65 -7.10
CA ALA A 88 -22.37 -21.34 -6.34
C ALA A 88 -22.65 -21.00 -4.86
N GLN A 89 -23.91 -20.75 -4.51
CA GLN A 89 -24.34 -20.33 -3.18
C GLN A 89 -25.02 -21.43 -2.36
N ILE A 90 -25.24 -22.60 -2.93
CA ILE A 90 -25.78 -23.79 -2.26
C ILE A 90 -24.83 -24.97 -2.39
N ARG A 91 -24.90 -25.91 -1.45
CA ARG A 91 -24.23 -27.21 -1.54
C ARG A 91 -25.05 -28.28 -0.85
N ALA A 92 -24.75 -29.54 -1.12
CA ALA A 92 -25.34 -30.66 -0.40
C ALA A 92 -25.01 -30.59 1.10
N LYS A 93 -26.01 -30.87 1.95
CA LYS A 93 -25.85 -30.86 3.41
C LYS A 93 -24.91 -31.97 3.89
N ASP A 94 -24.89 -33.11 3.20
CA ASP A 94 -24.05 -34.27 3.48
C ASP A 94 -22.73 -34.26 2.68
N GLY A 95 -22.54 -33.29 1.78
CA GLY A 95 -21.36 -33.18 0.92
C GLY A 95 -21.40 -34.03 -0.37
N SER A 96 -22.50 -34.73 -0.64
CA SER A 96 -22.69 -35.49 -1.89
C SER A 96 -22.82 -34.58 -3.13
N ASN A 97 -22.69 -35.16 -4.32
CA ASN A 97 -22.98 -34.42 -5.54
C ASN A 97 -24.50 -34.29 -5.73
N GLN A 98 -24.97 -33.11 -6.12
CA GLN A 98 -26.39 -32.85 -6.39
C GLN A 98 -26.55 -32.20 -7.77
N LYS A 99 -27.67 -32.50 -8.44
CA LYS A 99 -28.11 -31.80 -9.65
C LYS A 99 -29.23 -30.84 -9.29
N TYR A 100 -29.19 -29.65 -9.87
CA TYR A 100 -30.12 -28.56 -9.58
C TYR A 100 -30.87 -28.17 -10.84
N THR A 101 -32.21 -28.08 -10.75
CA THR A 101 -33.08 -27.57 -11.80
C THR A 101 -33.97 -26.48 -11.23
N VAL A 102 -34.00 -25.30 -11.85
CA VAL A 102 -34.95 -24.25 -11.48
C VAL A 102 -36.16 -24.32 -12.40
N LEU A 103 -37.36 -24.26 -11.81
CA LEU A 103 -38.63 -24.16 -12.52
C LEU A 103 -39.25 -22.80 -12.21
N ASN A 104 -39.91 -22.17 -13.18
CA ASN A 104 -40.70 -20.98 -12.93
C ASN A 104 -42.04 -21.32 -12.24
N SER A 105 -42.84 -20.30 -11.93
CA SER A 105 -44.16 -20.47 -11.29
C SER A 105 -45.13 -21.38 -12.06
N ASN A 106 -44.96 -21.49 -13.38
CA ASN A 106 -45.76 -22.35 -14.26
C ASN A 106 -45.18 -23.78 -14.39
N GLY A 107 -44.09 -24.10 -13.68
CA GLY A 107 -43.42 -25.40 -13.73
C GLY A 107 -42.49 -25.60 -14.94
N ILE A 108 -42.21 -24.55 -15.72
CA ILE A 108 -41.33 -24.62 -16.89
C ILE A 108 -39.88 -24.42 -16.43
N ALA A 109 -38.95 -25.22 -16.96
CA ALA A 109 -37.54 -25.09 -16.65
C ALA A 109 -37.00 -23.71 -17.02
N LYS A 110 -36.30 -23.09 -16.07
CA LYS A 110 -35.70 -21.77 -16.18
C LYS A 110 -34.20 -21.91 -16.05
N THR A 111 -33.46 -21.65 -17.13
CA THR A 111 -32.00 -21.83 -17.18
C THR A 111 -31.22 -20.53 -17.00
N GLU A 112 -31.89 -19.38 -17.12
CA GLU A 112 -31.30 -18.05 -17.06
C GLU A 112 -32.26 -17.01 -16.44
N GLY A 113 -31.75 -15.79 -16.24
CA GLY A 113 -32.48 -14.69 -15.63
C GLY A 113 -32.47 -14.69 -14.09
N GLU A 114 -33.08 -13.64 -13.52
CA GLU A 114 -33.21 -13.46 -12.07
C GLU A 114 -34.19 -14.45 -11.46
N LEU A 115 -33.90 -14.93 -10.25
CA LEU A 115 -34.82 -15.74 -9.46
C LEU A 115 -35.86 -14.85 -8.79
N VAL A 116 -37.14 -15.22 -8.92
CA VAL A 116 -38.27 -14.46 -8.37
C VAL A 116 -39.11 -15.31 -7.44
N SER A 117 -39.90 -14.65 -6.58
CA SER A 117 -40.86 -15.35 -5.72
C SER A 117 -41.84 -16.17 -6.57
N GLY A 118 -41.99 -17.46 -6.25
CA GLY A 118 -42.83 -18.40 -7.00
C GLY A 118 -42.05 -19.38 -7.89
N ASP A 119 -40.78 -19.08 -8.20
CA ASP A 119 -39.87 -20.07 -8.78
C ASP A 119 -39.65 -21.24 -7.79
N ARG A 120 -39.15 -22.38 -8.30
CA ARG A 120 -38.87 -23.59 -7.50
C ARG A 120 -37.51 -24.15 -7.85
N LEU A 121 -36.74 -24.52 -6.83
CA LEU A 121 -35.49 -25.26 -7.00
C LEU A 121 -35.76 -26.75 -6.75
N VAL A 122 -35.57 -27.57 -7.77
CA VAL A 122 -35.60 -29.04 -7.67
C VAL A 122 -34.17 -29.55 -7.53
N VAL A 123 -33.92 -30.27 -6.45
CA VAL A 123 -32.62 -30.87 -6.12
C VAL A 123 -32.73 -32.37 -6.28
N LEU A 124 -31.92 -32.95 -7.16
CA LEU A 124 -31.79 -34.38 -7.36
C LEU A 124 -30.49 -34.85 -6.70
N ALA A 125 -30.60 -35.82 -5.80
CA ALA A 125 -29.45 -36.42 -5.13
C ALA A 125 -28.58 -37.22 -6.12
N GLU A 126 -27.38 -37.58 -5.67
CA GLU A 126 -26.38 -38.31 -6.48
C GLU A 126 -26.90 -39.65 -7.03
N ASP A 127 -27.85 -40.28 -6.33
CA ASP A 127 -28.47 -41.55 -6.73
C ASP A 127 -29.39 -41.44 -7.96
N GLY A 128 -29.72 -40.22 -8.39
CA GLY A 128 -30.64 -39.95 -9.50
C GLY A 128 -32.10 -40.32 -9.23
N LYS A 129 -32.46 -40.67 -7.98
CA LYS A 129 -33.80 -41.13 -7.59
C LYS A 129 -34.42 -40.24 -6.52
N THR A 130 -33.63 -39.81 -5.55
CA THR A 130 -34.10 -39.00 -4.42
C THR A 130 -34.15 -37.53 -4.84
N SER A 131 -35.34 -36.93 -4.85
CA SER A 131 -35.52 -35.51 -5.20
C SER A 131 -36.21 -34.72 -4.10
N LYS A 132 -35.93 -33.43 -4.03
CA LYS A 132 -36.58 -32.48 -3.11
C LYS A 132 -36.78 -31.15 -3.80
N THR A 133 -37.95 -30.54 -3.59
CA THR A 133 -38.29 -29.25 -4.18
C THR A 133 -38.33 -28.19 -3.10
N TYR A 134 -37.69 -27.05 -3.34
CA TYR A 134 -37.72 -25.86 -2.51
C TYR A 134 -38.49 -24.74 -3.21
N GLN A 135 -39.49 -24.18 -2.54
CA GLN A 135 -40.17 -22.96 -3.00
C GLN A 135 -39.23 -21.77 -2.84
N ILE A 136 -39.04 -20.98 -3.90
CA ILE A 136 -38.22 -19.77 -3.86
C ILE A 136 -39.09 -18.59 -3.43
N LYS A 137 -38.61 -17.87 -2.42
CA LYS A 137 -39.18 -16.59 -1.95
C LYS A 137 -38.08 -15.56 -1.95
N VAL A 138 -38.31 -14.40 -2.56
CA VAL A 138 -37.38 -13.26 -2.53
C VAL A 138 -37.86 -12.26 -1.48
N LYS A 139 -36.94 -11.77 -0.65
CA LYS A 139 -37.18 -10.70 0.32
C LYS A 139 -36.16 -9.58 0.15
N THR A 140 -36.62 -8.34 0.27
CA THR A 140 -35.75 -7.16 0.30
C THR A 140 -34.96 -7.13 1.60
N MET A 141 -33.64 -7.30 1.53
CA MET A 141 -32.72 -7.33 2.68
C MET A 141 -31.32 -6.90 2.24
N ALA A 142 -30.44 -6.56 3.18
CA ALA A 142 -29.02 -6.39 2.86
C ALA A 142 -28.41 -7.77 2.52
N LEU A 143 -27.48 -7.83 1.57
CA LEU A 143 -26.78 -9.08 1.24
C LEU A 143 -26.05 -9.59 2.49
N SER A 144 -26.02 -10.89 2.70
CA SER A 144 -25.34 -11.48 3.86
C SER A 144 -23.86 -11.13 3.83
N GLY A 145 -23.35 -10.61 4.96
CA GLY A 145 -21.93 -10.43 5.18
C GLY A 145 -21.18 -11.73 5.42
N GLN A 146 -19.98 -11.61 5.98
CA GLN A 146 -19.12 -12.73 6.33
C GLN A 146 -18.49 -12.50 7.70
N LEU A 147 -18.64 -13.48 8.59
CA LEU A 147 -17.97 -13.51 9.90
C LEU A 147 -16.95 -14.66 9.90
N VAL A 148 -15.70 -14.36 10.18
CA VAL A 148 -14.59 -15.33 10.18
C VAL A 148 -13.82 -15.24 11.49
N LEU A 149 -13.55 -16.39 12.10
CA LEU A 149 -12.60 -16.49 13.19
C LEU A 149 -11.20 -16.72 12.62
N GLN A 150 -10.20 -15.99 13.12
CA GLN A 150 -8.81 -16.24 12.71
C GLN A 150 -8.38 -17.69 13.02
N LYS A 151 -8.86 -18.21 14.16
CA LYS A 151 -8.72 -19.61 14.55
C LYS A 151 -10.09 -20.16 14.89
N GLN A 152 -10.45 -21.27 14.27
CA GLN A 152 -11.72 -21.96 14.55
C GLN A 152 -11.65 -22.84 15.81
N THR A 153 -10.45 -23.08 16.34
CA THR A 153 -10.24 -23.91 17.53
C THR A 153 -9.39 -23.19 18.57
N LEU A 154 -9.65 -23.45 19.85
CA LEU A 154 -8.84 -22.99 20.97
C LEU A 154 -8.67 -24.11 22.02
N THR A 155 -7.53 -24.10 22.72
CA THR A 155 -7.29 -24.99 23.86
C THR A 155 -8.15 -24.53 25.04
N ALA A 156 -8.98 -25.41 25.59
CA ALA A 156 -9.75 -25.11 26.80
C ALA A 156 -8.82 -24.92 28.01
N ASN A 157 -9.27 -24.14 29.00
CA ASN A 157 -8.54 -23.79 30.23
C ASN A 157 -7.18 -23.10 30.03
N THR A 158 -6.89 -22.57 28.83
CA THR A 158 -5.75 -21.66 28.59
C THR A 158 -6.25 -20.25 28.29
N THR A 159 -5.36 -19.27 28.41
CA THR A 159 -5.65 -17.86 28.11
C THR A 159 -5.08 -17.50 26.76
N THR A 160 -5.90 -16.91 25.89
CA THR A 160 -5.50 -16.57 24.52
C THR A 160 -6.27 -15.36 24.00
N ASN A 161 -5.78 -14.76 22.92
CA ASN A 161 -6.51 -13.71 22.22
C ASN A 161 -7.38 -14.33 21.13
N LEU A 162 -8.63 -13.89 21.04
CA LEU A 162 -9.57 -14.30 20.00
C LEU A 162 -9.72 -13.17 18.98
N THR A 163 -9.42 -13.45 17.71
CA THR A 163 -9.58 -12.50 16.62
C THR A 163 -10.75 -12.90 15.72
N LEU A 164 -11.64 -11.95 15.47
CA LEU A 164 -12.75 -12.05 14.54
C LEU A 164 -12.57 -11.04 13.40
N TYR A 165 -12.99 -11.42 12.21
CA TYR A 165 -13.08 -10.56 11.05
C TYR A 165 -14.53 -10.52 10.57
N PHE A 166 -15.03 -9.33 10.30
CA PHE A 166 -16.34 -9.14 9.68
C PHE A 166 -16.20 -8.35 8.38
N THR A 167 -16.91 -8.80 7.33
CA THR A 167 -17.02 -8.10 6.04
C THR A 167 -18.50 -7.98 5.68
N ALA A 168 -18.98 -6.77 5.46
CA ALA A 168 -20.35 -6.49 5.03
C ALA A 168 -20.60 -7.00 3.60
N GLY A 169 -21.79 -7.55 3.34
CA GLY A 169 -22.18 -8.05 2.02
C GLY A 169 -22.39 -6.95 0.98
N GLN A 170 -22.61 -5.72 1.44
CA GLN A 170 -22.73 -4.51 0.64
C GLN A 170 -21.96 -3.38 1.33
N ARG A 171 -21.34 -2.53 0.53
CA ARG A 171 -20.74 -1.28 1.01
C ARG A 171 -21.86 -0.34 1.45
N SER A 172 -21.66 0.49 2.47
CA SER A 172 -22.67 1.46 2.91
C SER A 172 -22.06 2.54 3.82
N PRO A 173 -22.54 3.79 3.75
CA PRO A 173 -22.28 4.77 4.80
C PRO A 173 -23.14 4.47 6.05
N ASP A 174 -22.76 5.02 7.19
CA ASP A 174 -23.53 4.98 8.45
C ASP A 174 -24.08 3.58 8.81
N ALA A 175 -23.24 2.56 8.65
CA ALA A 175 -23.60 1.17 8.91
C ALA A 175 -23.52 0.85 10.42
N THR A 176 -24.37 -0.08 10.86
CA THR A 176 -24.27 -0.70 12.18
C THR A 176 -23.94 -2.17 12.02
N VAL A 177 -22.97 -2.70 12.76
CA VAL A 177 -22.66 -4.14 12.84
C VAL A 177 -22.91 -4.63 14.25
N LYS A 178 -23.73 -5.67 14.41
CA LYS A 178 -24.00 -6.31 15.70
C LYS A 178 -23.46 -7.74 15.69
N ILE A 179 -22.61 -8.06 16.65
CA ILE A 179 -22.00 -9.39 16.79
C ILE A 179 -22.42 -9.98 18.14
N PHE A 180 -23.12 -11.10 18.09
CA PHE A 180 -23.39 -11.94 19.24
C PHE A 180 -22.15 -12.74 19.62
N ILE A 181 -21.70 -12.54 20.85
CA ILE A 181 -20.58 -13.20 21.50
C ILE A 181 -21.16 -14.17 22.54
N PRO A 182 -20.89 -15.48 22.43
CA PRO A 182 -21.50 -16.49 23.29
C PRO A 182 -21.01 -16.41 24.74
N LYS A 183 -21.81 -16.94 25.66
CA LYS A 183 -21.46 -17.09 27.09
C LYS A 183 -20.07 -17.72 27.26
N GLY A 184 -19.33 -17.22 28.26
CA GLY A 184 -17.98 -17.69 28.59
C GLY A 184 -16.87 -16.83 27.98
N ILE A 185 -17.21 -15.95 27.04
CA ILE A 185 -16.28 -14.97 26.46
C ILE A 185 -16.66 -13.59 26.99
N VAL A 186 -15.79 -13.02 27.81
CA VAL A 186 -16.02 -11.70 28.42
C VAL A 186 -15.43 -10.63 27.51
N ILE A 187 -16.29 -9.74 27.06
CA ILE A 187 -15.93 -8.53 26.32
C ILE A 187 -16.12 -7.30 27.22
N THR A 188 -15.14 -6.40 27.20
CA THR A 188 -15.14 -5.13 27.93
C THR A 188 -14.54 -4.05 27.02
N PRO A 189 -14.77 -2.76 27.34
CA PRO A 189 -14.18 -1.67 26.58
C PRO A 189 -12.65 -1.66 26.56
N THR A 190 -12.00 -2.28 27.56
CA THR A 190 -10.54 -2.21 27.78
C THR A 190 -9.78 -3.50 27.46
N ASN A 191 -10.47 -4.62 27.24
CA ASN A 191 -9.83 -5.87 26.79
C ASN A 191 -10.07 -6.16 25.31
N THR A 192 -10.79 -5.30 24.60
CA THR A 192 -11.17 -5.54 23.21
C THR A 192 -10.73 -4.39 22.34
N THR A 193 -10.04 -4.71 21.26
CA THR A 193 -9.70 -3.75 20.21
C THR A 193 -10.54 -3.99 18.97
N VAL A 194 -10.74 -2.93 18.20
CA VAL A 194 -11.39 -2.93 16.90
C VAL A 194 -10.53 -2.16 15.90
N ASN A 195 -10.55 -2.60 14.65
CA ASN A 195 -9.95 -1.88 13.53
C ASN A 195 -10.98 -1.81 12.42
N VAL A 196 -11.47 -0.60 12.18
CA VAL A 196 -12.50 -0.27 11.20
C VAL A 196 -11.81 0.09 9.89
N ILE A 197 -12.13 -0.66 8.82
CA ILE A 197 -11.65 -0.48 7.44
C ILE A 197 -10.13 -0.30 7.27
N GLY A 198 -9.32 -0.67 8.27
CA GLY A 198 -7.87 -0.61 8.20
C GLY A 198 -7.26 0.65 8.82
N ARG A 199 -8.03 1.43 9.59
CA ARG A 199 -7.55 2.64 10.30
C ARG A 199 -6.52 2.36 11.41
N GLY A 200 -6.34 1.09 11.78
CA GLY A 200 -5.48 0.67 12.88
C GLY A 200 -6.30 0.14 14.06
N ASP A 201 -5.67 -0.68 14.89
CA ASP A 201 -6.31 -1.27 16.07
C ASP A 201 -6.43 -0.21 17.18
N VAL A 202 -7.65 0.00 17.70
CA VAL A 202 -7.94 0.90 18.83
C VAL A 202 -8.78 0.15 19.87
N MET A 203 -8.64 0.48 21.16
CA MET A 203 -9.53 -0.09 22.19
C MET A 203 -10.97 0.36 21.95
N LEU A 204 -11.97 -0.47 22.28
CA LEU A 204 -13.38 -0.11 22.11
C LEU A 204 -13.71 1.23 22.79
N LYS A 205 -13.25 1.44 24.03
CA LYS A 205 -13.46 2.70 24.76
C LYS A 205 -12.95 3.95 24.02
N ASP A 206 -11.97 3.78 23.13
CA ASP A 206 -11.28 4.87 22.45
C ASP A 206 -11.75 5.00 20.97
N LEU A 207 -12.68 4.17 20.51
CA LEU A 207 -13.17 4.16 19.12
C LEU A 207 -13.75 5.51 18.68
N ALA A 208 -14.57 6.13 19.53
CA ALA A 208 -15.18 7.43 19.22
C ALA A 208 -14.15 8.57 19.16
N SER A 209 -13.02 8.42 19.87
CA SER A 209 -11.92 9.39 19.89
C SER A 209 -10.80 9.08 18.88
N GLN A 210 -10.88 7.96 18.15
CA GLN A 210 -9.91 7.65 17.11
C GLN A 210 -9.98 8.74 16.03
N SER A 211 -8.81 9.20 15.56
CA SER A 211 -8.75 10.19 14.49
C SER A 211 -9.48 9.69 13.23
N ILE A 212 -10.34 10.54 12.68
CA ILE A 212 -10.96 10.32 11.37
C ILE A 212 -10.01 10.66 10.21
N GLY A 213 -8.82 11.19 10.51
CA GLY A 213 -7.89 11.78 9.57
C GLY A 213 -8.13 13.29 9.40
N ARG A 214 -7.26 13.96 8.66
CA ARG A 214 -7.50 15.36 8.25
C ARG A 214 -8.62 15.43 7.22
N VAL A 215 -9.61 16.29 7.48
CA VAL A 215 -10.79 16.51 6.63
C VAL A 215 -11.18 17.99 6.63
N GLY A 216 -11.89 18.42 5.58
CA GLY A 216 -12.61 19.68 5.57
C GLY A 216 -13.95 19.57 6.31
N THR A 217 -14.54 20.72 6.64
CA THR A 217 -15.74 20.81 7.50
C THR A 217 -17.02 20.24 6.89
N LYS A 218 -17.03 19.86 5.59
CA LYS A 218 -18.17 19.22 4.93
C LYS A 218 -18.13 17.69 4.95
N TYR A 219 -17.14 17.07 5.60
CA TYR A 219 -17.14 15.63 5.79
C TYR A 219 -18.18 15.24 6.85
N SER A 220 -19.01 14.23 6.56
CA SER A 220 -20.19 13.93 7.39
C SER A 220 -19.88 13.25 8.73
N TYR A 221 -18.67 12.72 8.90
CA TYR A 221 -18.28 11.97 10.09
C TYR A 221 -17.38 12.81 10.99
N SER A 222 -17.71 12.86 12.28
CA SER A 222 -16.88 13.48 13.33
C SER A 222 -16.11 12.46 14.18
N LYS A 223 -16.40 11.17 14.00
CA LYS A 223 -15.81 10.03 14.72
C LYS A 223 -15.79 8.80 13.80
N VAL A 224 -14.90 7.84 14.10
CA VAL A 224 -14.79 6.60 13.31
C VAL A 224 -16.00 5.68 13.51
N GLY A 225 -16.58 5.70 14.71
CA GLY A 225 -17.77 4.96 15.08
C GLY A 225 -18.00 5.00 16.58
N GLU A 226 -19.04 4.29 17.03
CA GLU A 226 -19.34 4.09 18.44
C GLU A 226 -19.53 2.61 18.75
N PHE A 227 -19.55 2.26 20.03
CA PHE A 227 -19.83 0.89 20.45
C PHE A 227 -20.83 0.84 21.60
N ASN A 228 -21.59 -0.26 21.66
CA ASN A 228 -22.46 -0.60 22.77
C ASN A 228 -22.33 -2.09 23.11
N LEU A 229 -22.35 -2.42 24.40
CA LEU A 229 -22.35 -3.78 24.91
C LEU A 229 -23.66 -4.06 25.63
N SER A 230 -24.51 -4.91 25.06
CA SER A 230 -25.79 -5.30 25.65
C SER A 230 -25.82 -6.78 25.99
N LYS A 231 -26.16 -7.14 27.24
CA LYS A 231 -26.35 -8.54 27.64
C LYS A 231 -27.61 -9.11 27.01
N VAL A 232 -27.51 -10.33 26.49
CA VAL A 232 -28.66 -11.10 25.98
C VAL A 232 -28.91 -12.26 26.94
N ALA A 233 -29.87 -12.08 27.85
CA ALA A 233 -30.24 -13.08 28.87
C ALA A 233 -29.01 -13.77 29.51
N ALA A 234 -29.10 -15.08 29.80
CA ALA A 234 -27.98 -15.87 30.30
C ALA A 234 -27.01 -16.36 29.19
N ASP A 235 -27.22 -15.96 27.92
CA ASP A 235 -26.71 -16.63 26.74
C ASP A 235 -25.49 -15.95 26.08
N GLY A 236 -25.23 -14.68 26.37
CA GLY A 236 -24.06 -13.97 25.82
C GLY A 236 -24.15 -12.44 25.88
N THR A 237 -23.29 -11.80 25.08
CA THR A 237 -23.23 -10.33 24.92
C THR A 237 -23.32 -9.98 23.44
N ILE A 238 -24.07 -8.94 23.08
CA ILE A 238 -24.00 -8.33 21.75
C ILE A 238 -23.06 -7.13 21.82
N LEU A 239 -22.04 -7.14 20.96
CA LEU A 239 -21.26 -5.96 20.59
C LEU A 239 -21.96 -5.29 19.40
N SER A 240 -22.48 -4.08 19.59
CA SER A 240 -22.93 -3.22 18.49
C SER A 240 -21.84 -2.19 18.20
N LEU A 241 -21.48 -2.05 16.93
CA LEU A 241 -20.59 -1.02 16.40
C LEU A 241 -21.41 -0.17 15.44
N GLU A 242 -21.52 1.13 15.72
CA GLU A 242 -22.50 2.04 15.11
C GLU A 242 -21.78 3.21 14.41
N HIS A 243 -22.48 3.87 13.48
CA HIS A 243 -21.98 5.02 12.72
C HIS A 243 -20.71 4.75 11.89
N LEU A 244 -20.60 3.56 11.30
CA LEU A 244 -19.43 3.13 10.53
C LEU A 244 -19.53 3.55 9.06
N ASP A 245 -18.50 4.19 8.51
CA ASP A 245 -18.33 4.33 7.06
C ASP A 245 -17.69 3.07 6.46
N LEU A 246 -18.51 2.19 5.87
CA LEU A 246 -18.06 0.95 5.24
C LEU A 246 -18.06 1.03 3.70
N ARG A 247 -18.06 2.24 3.14
CA ARG A 247 -17.93 2.44 1.68
C ARG A 247 -16.58 1.99 1.13
N PRO A 248 -15.43 2.27 1.79
CA PRO A 248 -14.13 1.85 1.29
C PRO A 248 -13.98 0.32 1.32
N SER A 249 -13.26 -0.23 0.33
CA SER A 249 -12.94 -1.66 0.26
C SER A 249 -11.48 -1.89 0.57
N ASN A 250 -11.19 -2.26 1.81
CA ASN A 250 -9.83 -2.39 2.35
C ASN A 250 -9.63 -3.75 3.02
N GLY A 251 -10.10 -4.84 2.41
CA GLY A 251 -10.16 -6.17 3.04
C GLY A 251 -11.34 -6.29 4.01
N ALA A 252 -11.13 -6.92 5.17
CA ALA A 252 -12.16 -7.05 6.20
C ALA A 252 -12.58 -5.68 6.76
N ASP A 253 -13.87 -5.43 6.86
CA ASP A 253 -14.42 -4.17 7.35
C ASP A 253 -14.13 -3.95 8.83
N LEU A 254 -14.17 -5.03 9.61
CA LEU A 254 -13.82 -5.03 11.01
C LEU A 254 -12.83 -6.15 11.31
N LYS A 255 -11.79 -5.83 12.07
CA LYS A 255 -10.99 -6.80 12.82
C LYS A 255 -11.21 -6.50 14.29
N ILE A 256 -11.67 -7.50 15.05
CA ILE A 256 -11.95 -7.38 16.47
C ILE A 256 -11.06 -8.37 17.20
N VAL A 257 -10.31 -7.91 18.20
CA VAL A 257 -9.44 -8.77 19.03
C VAL A 257 -9.92 -8.69 20.47
N ILE A 258 -10.40 -9.81 21.01
CA ILE A 258 -10.78 -9.95 22.41
C ILE A 258 -9.58 -10.57 23.15
N ALA A 259 -8.96 -9.81 24.03
CA ALA A 259 -7.81 -10.23 24.79
C ALA A 259 -8.20 -11.05 26.02
N GLY A 260 -7.35 -12.02 26.38
CA GLY A 260 -7.49 -12.77 27.64
C GLY A 260 -8.68 -13.72 27.69
N VAL A 261 -9.13 -14.24 26.55
CA VAL A 261 -10.22 -15.22 26.48
C VAL A 261 -9.76 -16.53 27.12
N LYS A 262 -10.55 -17.04 28.08
CA LYS A 262 -10.34 -18.32 28.75
C LYS A 262 -11.65 -19.11 28.82
N LEU A 263 -11.77 -20.14 27.99
CA LEU A 263 -12.93 -21.04 27.98
C LEU A 263 -12.65 -22.24 28.88
N LEU A 264 -13.40 -22.40 29.97
CA LEU A 264 -13.14 -23.47 30.95
C LEU A 264 -13.46 -24.87 30.43
N ASN A 265 -14.46 -24.98 29.55
CA ASN A 265 -14.98 -26.26 29.08
C ASN A 265 -14.76 -26.41 27.57
N ALA A 266 -14.41 -27.63 27.15
CA ALA A 266 -14.48 -28.00 25.75
C ALA A 266 -15.93 -27.92 25.25
N GLY A 267 -16.12 -27.53 23.99
CA GLY A 267 -17.44 -27.35 23.41
C GLY A 267 -17.47 -26.39 22.24
N SER A 268 -18.67 -26.17 21.71
CA SER A 268 -18.91 -25.28 20.57
C SER A 268 -19.51 -23.95 21.04
N TYR A 269 -18.93 -22.87 20.57
CA TYR A 269 -19.27 -21.50 20.94
C TYR A 269 -19.67 -20.74 19.66
N PRO A 270 -20.97 -20.65 19.34
CA PRO A 270 -21.44 -20.05 18.10
C PRO A 270 -21.46 -18.52 18.20
N PHE A 271 -20.95 -17.87 17.16
CA PHE A 271 -21.04 -16.44 16.91
C PHE A 271 -22.00 -16.18 15.77
N LYS A 272 -22.63 -15.01 15.81
CA LYS A 272 -23.51 -14.52 14.76
C LYS A 272 -23.34 -13.02 14.61
N ALA A 273 -23.27 -12.55 13.37
CA ALA A 273 -23.29 -11.13 13.05
C ALA A 273 -24.58 -10.78 12.29
N ILE A 274 -25.02 -9.53 12.41
CA ILE A 274 -25.92 -8.86 11.47
C ILE A 274 -25.37 -7.46 11.21
N TYR A 275 -25.70 -6.87 10.07
CA TYR A 275 -25.38 -5.47 9.82
C TYR A 275 -26.51 -4.73 9.10
N THR A 276 -26.43 -3.40 9.12
CA THR A 276 -27.36 -2.52 8.42
C THR A 276 -26.69 -1.74 7.29
N THR A 277 -27.46 -1.44 6.24
CA THR A 277 -27.13 -0.41 5.25
C THR A 277 -27.99 0.82 5.50
N SER A 278 -27.53 2.00 5.08
CA SER A 278 -28.34 3.24 5.09
C SER A 278 -28.67 3.73 3.67
N LYS A 279 -27.79 3.44 2.71
CA LYS A 279 -27.95 3.74 1.29
C LYS A 279 -27.63 2.50 0.44
N PRO A 280 -28.23 2.36 -0.76
CA PRO A 280 -29.34 3.16 -1.29
C PRO A 280 -30.64 3.00 -0.49
N GLU A 281 -30.76 1.93 0.28
CA GLU A 281 -31.92 1.63 1.12
C GLU A 281 -31.46 1.25 2.54
N ALA A 282 -32.30 1.56 3.53
CA ALA A 282 -32.09 1.18 4.91
C ALA A 282 -32.52 -0.29 5.12
N LEU A 283 -31.56 -1.21 5.10
CA LEU A 283 -31.81 -2.65 5.16
C LEU A 283 -31.01 -3.31 6.29
N THR A 284 -31.41 -4.52 6.69
CA THR A 284 -30.69 -5.36 7.65
C THR A 284 -30.39 -6.71 7.02
N SER A 285 -29.21 -7.27 7.29
CA SER A 285 -28.84 -8.61 6.83
C SER A 285 -29.50 -9.73 7.65
N ALA A 286 -29.50 -10.96 7.14
CA ALA A 286 -30.23 -12.07 7.76
C ALA A 286 -29.56 -12.63 9.03
N GLY A 287 -28.24 -12.50 9.14
CA GLY A 287 -27.44 -13.10 10.19
C GLY A 287 -27.44 -14.62 10.16
N THR A 288 -27.36 -15.20 8.98
CA THR A 288 -27.36 -16.66 8.75
C THR A 288 -26.22 -17.03 7.80
N GLY A 289 -25.95 -18.34 7.67
CA GLY A 289 -24.92 -18.82 6.74
C GLY A 289 -23.55 -18.21 7.05
N ASN A 290 -23.03 -17.41 6.10
CA ASN A 290 -21.71 -16.79 6.18
C ASN A 290 -21.53 -15.79 7.31
N GLU A 291 -22.61 -15.25 7.88
CA GLU A 291 -22.56 -14.33 9.02
C GLU A 291 -22.49 -15.07 10.36
N THR A 292 -22.27 -16.38 10.33
CA THR A 292 -22.08 -17.20 11.52
C THR A 292 -20.70 -17.85 11.51
N ALA A 293 -20.11 -17.99 12.68
CA ALA A 293 -18.87 -18.72 12.87
C ALA A 293 -18.96 -19.53 14.16
N THR A 294 -18.34 -20.71 14.22
CA THR A 294 -18.31 -21.52 15.45
C THR A 294 -16.87 -21.69 15.89
N LEU A 295 -16.60 -21.26 17.12
CA LEU A 295 -15.36 -21.56 17.81
C LEU A 295 -15.51 -22.90 18.54
N VAL A 296 -14.54 -23.79 18.40
CA VAL A 296 -14.50 -25.07 19.09
C VAL A 296 -13.38 -25.07 20.13
N ALA A 297 -13.74 -25.10 21.41
CA ALA A 297 -12.78 -25.31 22.48
C ALA A 297 -12.49 -26.81 22.63
N THR A 298 -11.22 -27.21 22.59
CA THR A 298 -10.79 -28.61 22.71
C THR A 298 -10.05 -28.86 24.02
N SER A 299 -10.13 -30.08 24.56
CA SER A 299 -9.33 -30.45 25.73
C SER A 299 -7.84 -30.58 25.42
N THR A 300 -7.49 -30.97 24.19
CA THR A 300 -6.11 -31.05 23.70
C THR A 300 -5.60 -29.69 23.20
N VAL A 301 -4.27 -29.54 23.14
CA VAL A 301 -3.60 -28.34 22.62
C VAL A 301 -3.96 -28.12 21.14
N SER A 302 -4.61 -27.01 20.82
CA SER A 302 -5.00 -26.66 19.45
C SER A 302 -4.27 -25.44 18.88
N ASP A 303 -3.38 -24.86 19.66
CA ASP A 303 -2.61 -23.66 19.34
C ASP A 303 -1.09 -23.92 19.28
N PHE A 304 -0.70 -25.14 18.91
CA PHE A 304 0.69 -25.45 18.58
C PHE A 304 1.05 -24.81 17.23
N GLU A 305 1.89 -23.78 17.28
CA GLU A 305 2.18 -22.92 16.13
C GLU A 305 3.68 -22.77 15.90
N ARG A 306 4.07 -22.71 14.63
CA ARG A 306 5.40 -22.27 14.23
C ARG A 306 5.54 -20.76 14.44
N LEU A 307 6.66 -20.35 15.01
CA LEU A 307 7.10 -18.97 15.07
C LEU A 307 7.89 -18.64 13.80
N VAL A 308 7.39 -17.66 13.05
CA VAL A 308 8.05 -17.13 11.85
C VAL A 308 8.91 -15.94 12.26
N ASP A 309 10.12 -15.85 11.71
CA ASP A 309 10.92 -14.64 11.82
C ASP A 309 10.24 -13.51 11.05
N LYS A 310 9.93 -12.41 11.74
CA LYS A 310 9.31 -11.20 11.17
C LYS A 310 10.26 -10.02 11.11
N SER A 311 11.57 -10.29 11.20
CA SER A 311 12.59 -9.27 10.99
C SER A 311 12.34 -8.55 9.67
N LEU A 312 12.37 -7.22 9.72
CA LEU A 312 12.13 -6.39 8.53
C LEU A 312 13.16 -6.70 7.44
N HIS A 313 14.39 -7.03 7.83
CA HIS A 313 15.47 -7.34 6.93
C HIS A 313 15.76 -8.84 6.84
N TYR A 314 15.75 -9.39 5.63
CA TYR A 314 16.10 -10.79 5.38
C TYR A 314 17.58 -11.03 5.55
N LYS A 315 17.94 -11.95 6.45
CA LYS A 315 19.32 -12.36 6.67
C LYS A 315 19.43 -13.86 6.83
N GLU A 316 20.18 -14.49 5.93
CA GLU A 316 20.55 -15.90 6.10
C GLU A 316 21.67 -16.03 7.13
N THR A 317 21.36 -16.76 8.21
CA THR A 317 22.31 -17.34 9.16
C THR A 317 22.42 -18.86 8.95
N PRO A 318 23.44 -19.55 9.50
CA PRO A 318 23.57 -21.01 9.37
C PRO A 318 22.33 -21.81 9.83
N GLY A 319 21.49 -21.24 10.70
CA GLY A 319 20.28 -21.87 11.22
C GLY A 319 18.98 -21.54 10.47
N THR A 320 18.98 -20.62 9.51
CA THR A 320 17.75 -20.04 8.90
C THR A 320 16.75 -21.08 8.44
N TYR A 321 17.25 -22.15 7.81
CA TYR A 321 16.43 -23.21 7.24
C TYR A 321 16.50 -24.52 8.02
N THR A 322 17.45 -24.66 8.93
CA THR A 322 17.73 -25.90 9.66
C THR A 322 17.30 -25.83 11.12
N LYS A 323 16.73 -24.69 11.54
CA LYS A 323 16.13 -24.45 12.85
C LYS A 323 14.69 -23.98 12.71
N VAL A 324 13.80 -24.47 13.57
CA VAL A 324 12.41 -24.03 13.65
C VAL A 324 12.00 -23.86 15.11
N ASN A 325 11.27 -22.78 15.39
CA ASN A 325 10.78 -22.45 16.72
C ASN A 325 9.26 -22.59 16.76
N PHE A 326 8.72 -23.03 17.89
CA PHE A 326 7.30 -23.23 18.12
C PHE A 326 6.85 -22.58 19.43
N LYS A 327 5.57 -22.23 19.49
CA LYS A 327 4.85 -21.84 20.71
C LYS A 327 3.56 -22.63 20.87
N PHE A 328 3.08 -22.75 22.10
CA PHE A 328 1.82 -23.40 22.44
C PHE A 328 1.39 -23.00 23.86
N SER A 329 0.08 -22.97 24.12
CA SER A 329 -0.42 -22.67 25.47
C SER A 329 -0.52 -23.94 26.32
N LEU A 330 -0.10 -23.87 27.58
CA LEU A 330 -0.33 -24.89 28.60
C LEU A 330 -0.76 -24.26 29.93
N SER A 331 -1.53 -25.02 30.72
CA SER A 331 -1.70 -24.73 32.14
C SER A 331 -0.42 -25.07 32.92
N LYS A 332 -0.13 -24.36 34.02
CA LYS A 332 1.14 -24.40 34.79
C LYS A 332 1.49 -25.75 35.48
N ALA A 333 0.95 -26.89 35.02
CA ALA A 333 1.24 -28.21 35.58
C ALA A 333 2.36 -28.93 34.78
N PRO A 334 3.29 -29.66 35.44
CA PRO A 334 4.32 -30.41 34.74
C PRO A 334 3.69 -31.56 33.97
N LEU A 335 3.82 -31.49 32.65
CA LEU A 335 3.32 -32.51 31.73
C LEU A 335 4.50 -33.34 31.19
N ASN A 336 4.35 -34.65 31.18
CA ASN A 336 5.16 -35.52 30.35
C ASN A 336 4.73 -35.29 28.90
N MET A 337 5.60 -34.67 28.11
CA MET A 337 5.31 -34.41 26.69
C MET A 337 6.54 -34.63 25.82
N ARG A 338 6.28 -34.85 24.53
CA ARG A 338 7.30 -34.94 23.49
C ARG A 338 6.84 -34.20 22.24
N LEU A 339 7.77 -33.54 21.56
CA LEU A 339 7.53 -33.01 20.23
C LEU A 339 7.82 -34.12 19.21
N MET A 340 6.80 -34.48 18.44
CA MET A 340 6.85 -35.51 17.41
C MET A 340 7.07 -34.86 16.05
N GLN A 341 7.79 -35.54 15.17
CA GLN A 341 8.02 -35.14 13.79
C GLN A 341 7.61 -36.26 12.82
N SER A 342 7.30 -35.87 11.60
CA SER A 342 6.96 -36.76 10.49
C SER A 342 7.59 -36.23 9.20
N LEU A 343 8.16 -37.13 8.40
CA LEU A 343 8.79 -36.83 7.12
C LEU A 343 7.89 -37.15 5.91
N ASP A 344 6.74 -37.78 6.16
CA ASP A 344 5.82 -38.32 5.15
C ASP A 344 4.41 -37.73 5.27
N LYS A 345 4.34 -36.46 5.69
CA LYS A 345 3.11 -35.67 5.84
C LYS A 345 2.13 -36.25 6.88
N GLY A 346 2.67 -36.76 7.97
CA GLY A 346 1.90 -37.23 9.12
C GLY A 346 1.47 -38.69 9.07
N LYS A 347 1.99 -39.50 8.14
CA LYS A 347 1.68 -40.94 8.08
C LYS A 347 2.42 -41.70 9.18
N ASN A 348 3.72 -41.46 9.34
CA ASN A 348 4.55 -42.03 10.38
C ASN A 348 5.13 -40.92 11.28
N TRP A 349 5.23 -41.18 12.59
CA TRP A 349 5.66 -40.21 13.60
C TRP A 349 6.78 -40.76 14.47
N THR A 350 7.84 -39.97 14.65
CA THR A 350 8.94 -40.26 15.57
C THR A 350 9.17 -39.09 16.52
N ALA A 351 9.85 -39.32 17.64
CA ALA A 351 10.26 -38.23 18.52
C ALA A 351 11.30 -37.34 17.79
N SER A 352 11.19 -36.03 17.94
CA SER A 352 12.19 -35.08 17.45
C SER A 352 13.30 -34.85 18.48
N SER A 353 14.39 -34.20 18.06
CA SER A 353 15.46 -33.71 18.93
C SER A 353 15.13 -32.38 19.63
N ALA A 354 13.84 -32.05 19.79
CA ALA A 354 13.42 -30.74 20.29
C ALA A 354 13.93 -30.44 21.70
N ALA A 355 14.45 -29.23 21.90
CA ALA A 355 14.55 -28.61 23.22
C ALA A 355 13.20 -27.96 23.56
N ILE A 356 12.55 -28.41 24.63
CA ILE A 356 11.22 -27.93 25.04
C ILE A 356 11.35 -27.12 26.34
N ASP A 357 10.94 -25.86 26.29
CA ASP A 357 10.74 -25.03 27.47
C ASP A 357 9.27 -25.12 27.89
N LYS A 358 9.02 -25.92 28.93
CA LYS A 358 7.68 -26.17 29.46
C LYS A 358 7.11 -24.96 30.20
N THR A 359 7.97 -24.09 30.74
CA THR A 359 7.56 -22.92 31.52
C THR A 359 6.95 -21.87 30.61
N ASN A 360 7.59 -21.63 29.47
CA ASN A 360 7.17 -20.62 28.50
C ASN A 360 6.32 -21.19 27.36
N GLY A 361 6.10 -22.51 27.31
CA GLY A 361 5.32 -23.15 26.26
C GLY A 361 5.97 -22.99 24.88
N THR A 362 7.30 -23.16 24.82
CA THR A 362 8.05 -23.05 23.55
C THR A 362 8.86 -24.30 23.28
N ALA A 363 9.17 -24.54 22.00
CA ALA A 363 10.05 -25.62 21.60
C ALA A 363 10.89 -25.22 20.40
N VAL A 364 12.10 -25.76 20.34
CA VAL A 364 13.06 -25.51 19.25
C VAL A 364 13.57 -26.84 18.72
N VAL A 365 13.50 -27.01 17.41
CA VAL A 365 14.18 -28.12 16.70
C VAL A 365 15.31 -27.53 15.87
N SER A 366 16.52 -28.03 16.07
CA SER A 366 17.73 -27.61 15.35
C SER A 366 18.29 -28.77 14.53
N ASN A 367 19.25 -28.48 13.66
CA ASN A 367 19.95 -29.47 12.84
C ASN A 367 19.01 -30.28 11.92
N LEU A 368 17.92 -29.67 11.46
CA LEU A 368 17.05 -30.26 10.46
C LEU A 368 17.83 -30.48 9.16
N LYS A 369 17.66 -31.64 8.53
CA LYS A 369 18.22 -31.90 7.20
C LYS A 369 17.67 -30.87 6.20
N PRO A 370 18.52 -30.17 5.43
CA PRO A 370 18.05 -29.24 4.40
C PRO A 370 17.19 -29.91 3.32
N GLY A 371 16.31 -29.12 2.69
CA GLY A 371 15.50 -29.55 1.54
C GLY A 371 14.39 -30.55 1.88
N GLN A 372 14.04 -30.70 3.17
CA GLN A 372 13.13 -31.72 3.67
C GLN A 372 11.82 -31.10 4.18
N PHE A 373 10.71 -31.76 3.92
CA PHE A 373 9.42 -31.38 4.49
C PHE A 373 9.21 -32.10 5.83
N TYR A 374 8.83 -31.33 6.84
CA TYR A 374 8.51 -31.81 8.18
C TYR A 374 7.09 -31.44 8.56
N THR A 375 6.41 -32.36 9.24
CA THR A 375 5.18 -32.08 9.99
C THR A 375 5.44 -32.36 11.46
N PHE A 376 5.02 -31.44 12.33
CA PHE A 376 5.24 -31.50 13.76
C PHE A 376 3.93 -31.51 14.53
N ARG A 377 3.93 -32.15 15.70
CA ARG A 377 2.86 -32.07 16.70
C ARG A 377 3.43 -32.32 18.10
N LEU A 378 2.70 -31.93 19.13
CA LEU A 378 2.96 -32.34 20.50
C LEU A 378 2.20 -33.62 20.82
N SER A 379 2.85 -34.50 21.59
CA SER A 379 2.23 -35.62 22.28
C SER A 379 2.30 -35.37 23.78
N VAL A 380 1.16 -35.03 24.37
CA VAL A 380 1.00 -34.79 25.82
C VAL A 380 0.48 -36.08 26.46
N MET A 381 1.24 -36.68 27.36
CA MET A 381 1.01 -38.04 27.84
C MET A 381 0.10 -38.11 29.08
N ASP A 382 0.05 -37.05 29.88
CA ASP A 382 -0.72 -36.94 31.11
C ASP A 382 -1.38 -35.57 31.28
N GLY A 383 -2.07 -35.35 32.41
CA GLY A 383 -2.69 -34.08 32.79
C GLY A 383 -3.91 -33.64 31.97
N PRO A 384 -4.40 -32.41 32.19
CA PRO A 384 -5.69 -31.94 31.67
C PRO A 384 -5.72 -31.75 30.15
N HIS A 385 -4.56 -31.68 29.50
CA HIS A 385 -4.42 -31.52 28.05
C HIS A 385 -3.89 -32.77 27.35
N LYS A 386 -4.00 -33.95 28.01
CA LYS A 386 -3.56 -35.24 27.47
C LYS A 386 -4.09 -35.49 26.06
N GLY A 387 -3.20 -35.86 25.16
CA GLY A 387 -3.52 -36.17 23.78
C GLY A 387 -2.53 -35.56 22.78
N LEU A 388 -2.92 -35.61 21.52
CA LEU A 388 -2.14 -35.03 20.42
C LEU A 388 -2.61 -33.60 20.17
N SER A 389 -1.66 -32.70 19.91
CA SER A 389 -1.99 -31.36 19.46
C SER A 389 -2.46 -31.33 18.00
N ASN A 390 -2.90 -30.16 17.54
CA ASN A 390 -2.90 -29.85 16.11
C ASN A 390 -1.50 -30.00 15.50
N THR A 391 -1.44 -30.10 14.17
CA THR A 391 -0.18 -30.18 13.42
C THR A 391 0.24 -28.82 12.87
N THR A 392 1.53 -28.64 12.66
CA THR A 392 2.11 -27.54 11.85
C THR A 392 3.23 -28.09 10.98
N SER A 393 3.52 -27.42 9.86
CA SER A 393 4.51 -27.88 8.89
C SER A 393 5.64 -26.86 8.71
N PHE A 394 6.77 -27.35 8.20
CA PHE A 394 7.94 -26.55 7.86
C PHE A 394 8.73 -27.23 6.74
N TYR A 395 9.24 -26.45 5.80
CA TYR A 395 10.20 -26.92 4.81
C TYR A 395 11.57 -26.32 5.12
N SER A 396 12.58 -27.18 5.29
CA SER A 396 13.92 -26.79 5.71
C SER A 396 14.79 -26.27 4.56
N GLY A 397 14.35 -25.22 3.89
CA GLY A 397 15.09 -24.62 2.79
C GLY A 397 14.27 -23.59 2.03
N LYS A 398 14.85 -23.10 0.94
CA LYS A 398 14.08 -22.45 -0.12
C LYS A 398 13.38 -23.52 -0.96
N VAL A 399 12.09 -23.35 -1.23
CA VAL A 399 11.34 -24.25 -2.12
C VAL A 399 11.44 -23.72 -3.54
N ASP A 400 12.14 -24.42 -4.43
CA ASP A 400 12.14 -24.06 -5.85
C ASP A 400 10.70 -24.10 -6.40
N VAL A 401 10.30 -23.03 -7.09
CA VAL A 401 9.00 -22.86 -7.72
C VAL A 401 8.65 -24.01 -8.68
N LYS A 402 9.66 -24.64 -9.32
CA LYS A 402 9.52 -25.81 -10.20
C LYS A 402 8.91 -27.01 -9.48
N ARG A 403 9.06 -27.14 -8.16
CA ARG A 403 8.44 -28.22 -7.37
C ARG A 403 6.92 -28.15 -7.33
N PHE A 404 6.34 -27.00 -7.68
CA PHE A 404 4.90 -26.80 -7.83
C PHE A 404 4.42 -26.99 -9.28
N GLY A 405 5.29 -27.44 -10.19
CA GLY A 405 4.98 -27.61 -11.60
C GLY A 405 5.10 -26.32 -12.42
N VAL A 406 5.75 -25.28 -11.88
CA VAL A 406 6.02 -24.04 -12.60
C VAL A 406 7.25 -24.22 -13.48
N ILE A 407 7.04 -24.37 -14.78
CA ILE A 407 8.12 -24.55 -15.76
C ILE A 407 8.45 -23.18 -16.38
N PRO A 408 9.70 -22.69 -16.34
CA PRO A 408 10.06 -21.44 -17.00
C PRO A 408 9.77 -21.51 -18.51
N SER A 409 9.27 -20.43 -19.09
CA SER A 409 8.92 -20.32 -20.50
C SER A 409 8.93 -18.86 -20.93
N GLU A 410 9.44 -18.57 -22.13
CA GLU A 410 9.48 -17.22 -22.67
C GLU A 410 8.10 -16.64 -23.01
N ASN A 411 7.08 -17.48 -23.23
CA ASN A 411 5.77 -17.03 -23.72
C ASN A 411 4.56 -17.49 -22.89
N GLU A 412 4.67 -18.57 -22.13
CA GLU A 412 3.52 -19.14 -21.42
C GLU A 412 3.24 -18.43 -20.09
N ASP A 413 1.97 -18.09 -19.87
CA ASP A 413 1.49 -17.53 -18.61
C ASP A 413 1.61 -18.52 -17.45
N ARG A 414 2.35 -18.14 -16.41
CA ARG A 414 2.59 -18.93 -15.19
C ARG A 414 1.84 -18.42 -13.96
N THR A 415 0.99 -17.42 -14.11
CA THR A 415 0.32 -16.71 -13.01
C THR A 415 -0.41 -17.67 -12.08
N LEU A 416 -1.27 -18.55 -12.61
CA LEU A 416 -2.08 -19.45 -11.79
C LEU A 416 -1.21 -20.43 -10.98
N ALA A 417 -0.16 -20.98 -11.61
CA ALA A 417 0.70 -21.96 -10.98
C ALA A 417 1.61 -21.33 -9.90
N ILE A 418 2.08 -20.10 -10.14
CA ILE A 418 2.85 -19.31 -9.15
C ILE A 418 1.96 -18.90 -7.98
N ASN A 419 0.76 -18.39 -8.22
CA ASN A 419 -0.19 -18.04 -7.14
C ASN A 419 -0.54 -19.27 -6.30
N LYS A 420 -0.72 -20.44 -6.93
CA LYS A 420 -0.89 -21.70 -6.21
C LYS A 420 0.33 -22.06 -5.36
N ALA A 421 1.55 -21.88 -5.86
CA ALA A 421 2.77 -22.12 -5.09
C ALA A 421 2.86 -21.21 -3.84
N ILE A 422 2.52 -19.93 -3.99
CA ILE A 422 2.45 -18.97 -2.89
C ILE A 422 1.39 -19.39 -1.86
N ASP A 423 0.19 -19.77 -2.30
CA ASP A 423 -0.88 -20.24 -1.42
C ASP A 423 -0.48 -21.50 -0.64
N GLU A 424 0.16 -22.47 -1.29
CA GLU A 424 0.63 -23.70 -0.64
C GLU A 424 1.71 -23.42 0.42
N LEU A 425 2.63 -22.47 0.17
CA LEU A 425 3.59 -22.04 1.18
C LEU A 425 2.92 -21.29 2.35
N ASN A 426 1.97 -20.40 2.05
CA ASN A 426 1.23 -19.69 3.09
C ASN A 426 0.44 -20.66 3.99
N LYS A 427 -0.18 -21.71 3.44
CA LYS A 427 -0.92 -22.75 4.19
C LYS A 427 -0.06 -23.50 5.21
N ILE A 428 1.25 -23.63 4.97
CA ILE A 428 2.18 -24.24 5.94
C ILE A 428 2.84 -23.19 6.87
N GLY A 429 2.26 -21.98 6.94
CA GLY A 429 2.71 -20.88 7.78
C GLY A 429 3.79 -19.98 7.15
N GLY A 430 4.07 -20.12 5.85
CA GLY A 430 5.05 -19.32 5.11
C GLY A 430 6.37 -20.04 4.82
N GLY A 431 7.28 -19.34 4.14
CA GLY A 431 8.58 -19.86 3.70
C GLY A 431 9.14 -19.07 2.51
N THR A 432 10.28 -19.50 1.97
CA THR A 432 10.92 -18.86 0.82
C THR A 432 10.62 -19.64 -0.47
N LEU A 433 9.94 -19.00 -1.42
CA LEU A 433 9.75 -19.48 -2.79
C LEU A 433 10.92 -19.01 -3.65
N LEU A 434 11.72 -19.94 -4.14
CA LEU A 434 12.90 -19.67 -4.96
C LEU A 434 12.54 -19.75 -6.44
N PHE A 435 12.81 -18.67 -7.16
CA PHE A 435 12.86 -18.64 -8.61
C PHE A 435 14.30 -18.86 -9.05
N THR A 436 14.59 -20.05 -9.57
CA THR A 436 15.88 -20.36 -10.21
C THR A 436 15.88 -19.91 -11.66
N GLU A 437 17.00 -20.09 -12.35
CA GLU A 437 17.19 -19.71 -13.76
C GLU A 437 15.98 -20.04 -14.66
N GLY A 438 15.62 -19.04 -15.47
CA GLY A 438 14.53 -19.08 -16.44
C GLY A 438 13.60 -17.87 -16.38
N THR A 439 12.76 -17.73 -17.41
CA THR A 439 11.74 -16.68 -17.51
C THR A 439 10.39 -17.19 -16.99
N TYR A 440 9.76 -16.41 -16.11
CA TYR A 440 8.45 -16.67 -15.52
C TYR A 440 7.50 -15.53 -15.90
N ASN A 441 6.66 -15.76 -16.91
CA ASN A 441 5.70 -14.78 -17.33
C ASN A 441 4.50 -14.73 -16.38
N VAL A 442 4.12 -13.53 -15.94
CA VAL A 442 3.05 -13.32 -14.98
C VAL A 442 2.16 -12.14 -15.36
N ARG A 443 0.89 -12.24 -14.99
CA ARG A 443 -0.06 -11.14 -14.88
C ARG A 443 -0.01 -10.64 -13.44
N THR A 444 -1.06 -10.85 -12.65
CA THR A 444 -1.10 -10.46 -11.24
C THR A 444 -0.73 -11.62 -10.32
N VAL A 445 0.41 -11.49 -9.65
CA VAL A 445 0.87 -12.37 -8.58
C VAL A 445 0.27 -11.89 -7.25
N HIS A 446 -0.46 -12.75 -6.56
CA HIS A 446 -1.07 -12.45 -5.26
C HIS A 446 -0.12 -12.84 -4.13
N LEU A 447 0.45 -11.84 -3.47
CA LEU A 447 1.32 -12.03 -2.33
C LEU A 447 0.54 -12.55 -1.12
N LYS A 448 1.22 -13.20 -0.18
CA LYS A 448 0.64 -13.69 1.08
C LYS A 448 1.58 -13.45 2.25
N SER A 449 1.02 -13.23 3.45
CA SER A 449 1.82 -13.07 4.66
C SER A 449 2.79 -14.22 4.86
N ASN A 450 3.99 -13.91 5.33
CA ASN A 450 5.08 -14.85 5.64
C ASN A 450 5.65 -15.62 4.43
N VAL A 451 5.31 -15.24 3.19
CA VAL A 451 5.91 -15.84 1.99
C VAL A 451 6.95 -14.88 1.41
N TYR A 452 8.17 -15.37 1.22
CA TYR A 452 9.28 -14.61 0.64
C TYR A 452 9.49 -15.09 -0.79
N LEU A 453 9.53 -14.17 -1.74
CA LEU A 453 9.93 -14.45 -3.13
C LEU A 453 11.42 -14.17 -3.25
N TYR A 454 12.21 -15.21 -3.53
CA TYR A 454 13.65 -15.08 -3.78
C TYR A 454 13.91 -15.24 -5.27
N VAL A 455 14.31 -14.17 -5.95
CA VAL A 455 14.58 -14.11 -7.39
C VAL A 455 16.08 -14.26 -7.61
N ASP A 456 16.52 -15.46 -7.96
CA ASP A 456 17.94 -15.75 -8.14
C ASP A 456 18.55 -15.05 -9.37
N LYS A 457 19.86 -14.93 -9.45
CA LYS A 457 20.59 -14.15 -10.49
C LYS A 457 20.16 -14.47 -11.92
N GLY A 458 19.89 -15.75 -12.23
CA GLY A 458 19.47 -16.19 -13.56
C GLY A 458 17.95 -16.15 -13.80
N ALA A 459 17.15 -15.76 -12.81
CA ALA A 459 15.70 -15.74 -12.90
C ALA A 459 15.18 -14.39 -13.43
N VAL A 460 14.19 -14.47 -14.31
CA VAL A 460 13.47 -13.31 -14.83
C VAL A 460 11.99 -13.47 -14.53
N ILE A 461 11.41 -12.57 -13.73
CA ILE A 461 9.94 -12.46 -13.63
C ILE A 461 9.48 -11.37 -14.59
N LYS A 462 8.65 -11.74 -15.56
CA LYS A 462 8.33 -10.93 -16.75
C LYS A 462 6.83 -10.64 -16.81
N GLY A 463 6.45 -9.36 -16.83
CA GLY A 463 5.06 -8.93 -16.87
C GLY A 463 4.38 -9.18 -18.22
N MET A 464 3.12 -9.60 -18.18
CA MET A 464 2.22 -9.77 -19.34
C MET A 464 1.03 -8.82 -19.25
N LYS A 465 0.37 -8.58 -20.39
CA LYS A 465 -0.96 -7.96 -20.43
C LYS A 465 -2.03 -8.85 -19.77
N GLY A 466 -3.12 -8.22 -19.34
CA GLY A 466 -4.26 -8.89 -18.72
C GLY A 466 -4.10 -9.13 -17.23
N ALA A 467 -3.52 -8.17 -16.50
CA ALA A 467 -3.59 -8.15 -15.03
C ALA A 467 -5.05 -8.22 -14.53
N ASP A 468 -5.21 -8.42 -13.23
CA ASP A 468 -6.52 -8.37 -12.59
C ASP A 468 -7.22 -7.04 -12.89
N ALA A 469 -8.54 -7.12 -13.05
CA ALA A 469 -9.34 -5.94 -13.29
C ALA A 469 -9.27 -4.97 -12.08
N PRO A 470 -9.30 -3.64 -12.34
CA PRO A 470 -9.54 -2.63 -11.31
C PRO A 470 -10.73 -3.01 -10.40
N GLU A 471 -10.63 -2.70 -9.11
CA GLU A 471 -11.67 -3.04 -8.14
C GLU A 471 -13.00 -2.34 -8.44
N THR A 472 -14.09 -2.96 -7.99
CA THR A 472 -15.37 -2.26 -7.90
C THR A 472 -15.37 -1.32 -6.70
N THR A 473 -15.96 -0.14 -6.86
CA THR A 473 -15.97 0.94 -5.86
C THR A 473 -17.39 1.39 -5.53
N TRP A 474 -17.53 2.16 -4.46
CA TRP A 474 -18.80 2.81 -4.08
C TRP A 474 -19.10 4.06 -4.92
N PHE A 475 -18.07 4.74 -5.40
CA PHE A 475 -18.17 5.98 -6.16
C PHE A 475 -17.61 5.82 -7.58
N SER A 476 -18.17 6.59 -8.52
CA SER A 476 -17.57 6.77 -9.83
C SER A 476 -16.41 7.75 -9.78
N ASP A 477 -15.35 7.48 -10.54
CA ASP A 477 -14.27 8.42 -10.85
C ASP A 477 -14.43 9.09 -12.23
N LYS A 478 -15.41 8.67 -13.06
CA LYS A 478 -15.46 9.07 -14.48
C LYS A 478 -15.60 10.56 -14.73
N LYS A 479 -16.28 11.27 -13.83
CA LYS A 479 -16.43 12.72 -13.92
C LYS A 479 -15.09 13.43 -13.81
N TYR A 480 -14.14 12.83 -13.08
CA TYR A 480 -12.87 13.45 -12.77
C TYR A 480 -11.77 12.39 -12.56
N ARG A 481 -10.98 12.17 -13.61
CA ARG A 481 -9.90 11.16 -13.65
C ARG A 481 -8.49 11.73 -13.61
N SER A 482 -8.30 13.04 -13.72
CA SER A 482 -6.97 13.66 -13.64
C SER A 482 -7.07 15.17 -13.55
N GLY A 483 -6.06 15.78 -12.90
CA GLY A 483 -5.68 17.18 -13.04
C GLY A 483 -6.70 18.21 -12.53
N LEU A 484 -6.31 19.09 -11.61
CA LEU A 484 -7.21 20.16 -11.20
C LEU A 484 -7.14 21.29 -12.23
N SER A 485 -8.30 21.72 -12.71
CA SER A 485 -8.41 23.02 -13.37
C SER A 485 -8.57 24.08 -12.28
N PRO A 486 -7.92 25.24 -12.42
CA PRO A 486 -8.18 26.39 -11.55
C PRO A 486 -9.66 26.78 -11.50
N THR A 487 -10.50 26.37 -12.45
CA THR A 487 -11.91 26.77 -12.53
C THR A 487 -12.92 25.62 -12.43
N ALA A 488 -12.48 24.36 -12.45
CA ALA A 488 -13.40 23.22 -12.46
C ALA A 488 -13.53 22.60 -11.05
N PRO A 489 -14.73 22.61 -10.44
CA PRO A 489 -14.91 22.15 -9.06
C PRO A 489 -15.03 20.62 -8.93
N GLY A 490 -14.69 19.86 -9.98
CA GLY A 490 -14.97 18.42 -10.11
C GLY A 490 -14.66 17.60 -8.85
N PRO A 491 -13.44 17.66 -8.31
CA PRO A 491 -13.08 16.93 -7.09
C PRO A 491 -13.91 17.31 -5.88
N TYR A 492 -14.35 18.54 -5.77
CA TYR A 492 -15.04 19.08 -4.60
C TYR A 492 -16.56 18.92 -4.68
N ALA A 493 -17.09 18.57 -5.86
CA ALA A 493 -18.53 18.45 -6.11
C ALA A 493 -19.21 17.41 -5.20
N ASP A 494 -18.52 16.29 -4.93
CA ASP A 494 -18.89 15.35 -3.88
C ASP A 494 -17.81 15.39 -2.78
N PRO A 495 -18.11 15.95 -1.60
CA PRO A 495 -17.15 16.07 -0.51
C PRO A 495 -16.72 14.71 0.06
N GLU A 496 -17.50 13.64 -0.14
CA GLU A 496 -17.22 12.31 0.42
C GLU A 496 -16.61 11.34 -0.59
N ASN A 497 -16.64 11.67 -1.88
CA ASN A 497 -16.08 10.82 -2.93
C ASN A 497 -14.55 10.81 -2.85
N TYR A 498 -13.99 9.88 -2.09
CA TYR A 498 -12.55 9.72 -1.99
C TYR A 498 -11.89 9.43 -3.34
N MET A 499 -12.60 8.83 -4.32
CA MET A 499 -12.07 8.50 -5.66
C MET A 499 -11.77 9.73 -6.52
N THR A 500 -12.11 10.95 -6.12
CA THR A 500 -11.75 12.16 -6.88
C THR A 500 -10.67 12.97 -6.16
N LYS A 501 -10.15 12.45 -5.03
CA LYS A 501 -9.24 13.18 -4.14
C LYS A 501 -7.76 12.83 -4.34
N GLN A 502 -7.44 12.01 -5.34
CA GLN A 502 -6.08 11.64 -5.71
C GLN A 502 -5.99 11.41 -7.22
N ASP A 503 -4.80 11.10 -7.73
CA ASP A 503 -4.63 10.76 -9.13
C ASP A 503 -5.13 9.33 -9.39
N VAL A 504 -5.60 9.04 -10.61
CA VAL A 504 -6.17 7.72 -10.95
C VAL A 504 -5.20 6.57 -10.71
N GLY A 505 -3.89 6.84 -10.83
CA GLY A 505 -2.83 5.92 -10.45
C GLY A 505 -2.92 5.40 -9.01
N HIS A 506 -3.59 6.12 -8.10
CA HIS A 506 -3.75 5.76 -6.69
C HIS A 506 -5.12 5.12 -6.38
N HIS A 507 -6.03 5.06 -7.35
CA HIS A 507 -7.43 4.64 -7.14
C HIS A 507 -7.61 3.14 -7.01
N TYR A 508 -6.98 2.43 -7.94
CA TYR A 508 -7.15 1.00 -8.13
C TYR A 508 -5.83 0.33 -7.83
N PHE A 509 -5.88 -0.75 -7.05
CA PHE A 509 -4.69 -1.41 -6.52
C PHE A 509 -4.45 -2.76 -7.20
N ARG A 510 -5.52 -3.43 -7.67
CA ARG A 510 -5.44 -4.77 -8.28
C ARG A 510 -4.91 -4.80 -9.70
N ASN A 511 -4.93 -3.68 -10.42
CA ASN A 511 -4.40 -3.57 -11.79
C ASN A 511 -2.86 -3.49 -11.77
N THR A 512 -2.21 -4.51 -11.21
CA THR A 512 -0.79 -4.54 -10.89
C THR A 512 -0.17 -5.91 -11.19
N MET A 513 1.15 -5.97 -11.28
CA MET A 513 1.89 -7.22 -11.44
C MET A 513 2.03 -8.00 -10.13
N PHE A 514 2.18 -7.34 -8.98
CA PHE A 514 2.23 -7.96 -7.66
C PHE A 514 1.31 -7.22 -6.70
N PHE A 515 0.36 -7.94 -6.10
CA PHE A 515 -0.66 -7.35 -5.24
C PHE A 515 -0.63 -7.93 -3.83
N GLY A 516 -0.74 -7.07 -2.83
CA GLY A 516 -0.96 -7.45 -1.43
C GLY A 516 -1.88 -6.47 -0.71
N GLU A 517 -2.84 -7.01 0.05
CA GLU A 517 -3.75 -6.24 0.91
C GLU A 517 -3.78 -6.88 2.30
N ARG A 518 -3.55 -6.07 3.36
CA ARG A 518 -3.52 -6.52 4.76
C ARG A 518 -2.57 -7.69 5.04
N LEU A 519 -1.43 -7.68 4.39
CA LEU A 519 -0.41 -8.70 4.58
C LEU A 519 0.59 -8.30 5.67
N ASP A 520 1.26 -9.29 6.23
CA ASP A 520 2.34 -9.11 7.21
C ASP A 520 3.53 -9.95 6.80
N ASN A 521 4.73 -9.39 6.89
CA ASN A 521 6.00 -10.08 6.67
C ASN A 521 6.11 -10.64 5.25
N VAL A 522 6.20 -9.73 4.27
CA VAL A 522 6.28 -10.02 2.83
C VAL A 522 7.63 -9.54 2.32
N LYS A 523 8.31 -10.39 1.54
CA LYS A 523 9.65 -10.10 1.03
C LYS A 523 9.77 -10.45 -0.43
N ILE A 524 10.35 -9.55 -1.23
CA ILE A 524 10.67 -9.76 -2.64
C ILE A 524 12.15 -9.40 -2.81
N ILE A 525 13.00 -10.42 -2.79
CA ILE A 525 14.44 -10.26 -2.62
C ILE A 525 15.22 -11.05 -3.65
N GLY A 526 16.49 -10.71 -3.85
CA GLY A 526 17.44 -11.47 -4.66
C GLY A 526 18.13 -10.63 -5.72
N SER A 527 18.89 -11.27 -6.61
CA SER A 527 19.80 -10.63 -7.56
C SER A 527 19.36 -10.74 -9.02
N GLY A 528 18.20 -11.34 -9.28
CA GLY A 528 17.65 -11.52 -10.63
C GLY A 528 17.00 -10.26 -11.21
N LEU A 529 16.14 -10.46 -12.21
CA LEU A 529 15.45 -9.41 -12.95
C LEU A 529 13.94 -9.50 -12.75
N ILE A 530 13.31 -8.37 -12.40
CA ILE A 530 11.86 -8.19 -12.47
C ILE A 530 11.57 -7.10 -13.50
N THR A 531 10.83 -7.44 -14.54
CA THR A 531 10.55 -6.52 -15.64
C THR A 531 9.08 -6.50 -15.97
N GLY A 532 8.51 -5.30 -16.14
CA GLY A 532 7.15 -5.16 -16.69
C GLY A 532 7.10 -5.47 -18.18
N ASN A 533 8.25 -5.68 -18.84
CA ASN A 533 8.38 -6.01 -20.26
C ASN A 533 7.69 -5.01 -21.21
N GLY A 534 7.40 -3.80 -20.73
CA GLY A 534 6.62 -2.81 -21.49
C GLY A 534 5.11 -3.08 -21.55
N ASN A 535 4.61 -4.04 -20.79
CA ASN A 535 3.18 -4.36 -20.72
C ASN A 535 2.46 -3.59 -19.61
N LEU A 536 3.21 -2.92 -18.72
CA LEU A 536 2.67 -2.01 -17.72
C LEU A 536 2.60 -0.61 -18.31
N VAL A 537 1.42 0.00 -18.26
CA VAL A 537 1.13 1.34 -18.76
C VAL A 537 1.73 2.39 -17.84
N ASN A 538 2.23 3.49 -18.39
CA ASN A 538 2.87 4.57 -17.63
C ASN A 538 2.19 5.94 -17.80
N GLY A 539 0.97 6.00 -18.36
CA GLY A 539 0.22 7.24 -18.58
C GLY A 539 -1.00 7.40 -17.68
N ASP A 540 -1.43 8.64 -17.45
CA ASP A 540 -2.53 9.00 -16.55
C ASP A 540 -3.91 8.48 -16.99
N ASN A 541 -4.09 8.26 -18.30
CA ASN A 541 -5.36 7.80 -18.88
C ASN A 541 -5.50 6.27 -18.89
N VAL A 542 -4.75 5.53 -18.08
CA VAL A 542 -4.69 4.06 -18.12
C VAL A 542 -6.07 3.39 -18.05
N MET A 543 -7.01 3.94 -17.29
CA MET A 543 -8.35 3.35 -17.14
C MET A 543 -9.23 3.48 -18.38
N ASN A 544 -8.82 4.27 -19.37
CA ASN A 544 -9.51 4.39 -20.66
C ASN A 544 -9.04 3.32 -21.68
N ASN A 545 -8.01 2.55 -21.36
CA ASN A 545 -7.53 1.47 -22.22
C ASN A 545 -8.50 0.29 -22.25
N THR A 546 -8.28 -0.63 -23.20
CA THR A 546 -8.92 -1.95 -23.21
C THR A 546 -8.64 -2.71 -21.91
N PRO A 547 -9.56 -3.56 -21.43
CA PRO A 547 -9.42 -4.22 -20.12
C PRO A 547 -8.09 -4.97 -19.89
N ASP A 548 -7.50 -5.54 -20.94
CA ASP A 548 -6.23 -6.26 -20.90
C ASP A 548 -5.01 -5.33 -20.78
N ASN A 549 -5.17 -4.02 -20.97
CA ASN A 549 -4.10 -3.02 -21.01
C ASN A 549 -4.29 -1.92 -19.95
N ARG A 550 -4.79 -2.29 -18.75
CA ARG A 550 -5.02 -1.38 -17.62
C ARG A 550 -4.03 -1.52 -16.47
N ALA A 551 -3.08 -2.45 -16.56
CA ALA A 551 -2.06 -2.62 -15.54
C ALA A 551 -1.04 -1.49 -15.63
N ASP A 552 -0.77 -0.78 -14.54
CA ASP A 552 0.15 0.36 -14.50
C ASP A 552 1.16 0.30 -13.35
N LYS A 553 1.06 -0.71 -12.49
CA LYS A 553 1.88 -0.83 -11.28
C LYS A 553 2.64 -2.14 -11.25
N MET A 554 3.91 -2.12 -10.87
CA MET A 554 4.66 -3.36 -10.63
C MET A 554 4.32 -3.96 -9.27
N PHE A 555 4.51 -3.23 -8.17
CA PHE A 555 4.18 -3.67 -6.81
C PHE A 555 3.13 -2.75 -6.20
N THR A 556 2.05 -3.33 -5.69
CA THR A 556 1.02 -2.59 -4.96
C THR A 556 0.73 -3.24 -3.61
N LEU A 557 0.99 -2.50 -2.53
CA LEU A 557 0.87 -2.96 -1.16
C LEU A 557 -0.05 -2.03 -0.36
N LYS A 558 -1.22 -2.54 0.00
CA LYS A 558 -2.27 -1.80 0.69
C LYS A 558 -2.44 -2.29 2.12
N LEU A 559 -2.23 -1.40 3.09
CA LEU A 559 -2.40 -1.70 4.53
C LEU A 559 -1.58 -2.90 5.01
N CYS A 560 -0.37 -3.07 4.48
CA CYS A 560 0.52 -4.17 4.84
C CYS A 560 1.47 -3.75 5.99
N THR A 561 2.20 -4.71 6.54
CA THR A 561 3.32 -4.43 7.47
C THR A 561 4.50 -5.36 7.23
N ASN A 562 5.71 -4.90 7.58
CA ASN A 562 6.96 -5.64 7.47
C ASN A 562 7.23 -6.06 6.02
N LEU A 563 7.38 -5.05 5.16
CA LEU A 563 7.65 -5.20 3.72
C LEU A 563 9.14 -5.04 3.43
N GLU A 564 9.70 -5.96 2.67
CA GLU A 564 11.05 -5.84 2.12
C GLU A 564 11.08 -6.05 0.61
N ILE A 565 11.71 -5.12 -0.12
CA ILE A 565 11.97 -5.27 -1.56
C ILE A 565 13.42 -4.88 -1.82
N GLY A 566 14.26 -5.81 -2.30
CA GLY A 566 15.64 -5.44 -2.52
C GLY A 566 16.59 -6.52 -3.00
N GLY A 567 17.83 -6.10 -3.23
CA GLY A 567 18.95 -6.97 -3.57
C GLY A 567 19.41 -7.88 -2.43
N ILE A 568 20.59 -8.46 -2.60
CA ILE A 568 21.36 -9.01 -1.49
C ILE A 568 21.95 -7.84 -0.71
N HIS A 569 21.61 -7.78 0.58
CA HIS A 569 22.01 -6.69 1.47
C HIS A 569 23.50 -6.38 1.42
N ARG A 570 23.83 -5.09 1.31
CA ARG A 570 25.18 -4.59 1.51
C ARG A 570 25.23 -3.54 2.61
N GLN A 571 26.29 -3.62 3.42
CA GLN A 571 26.57 -2.62 4.45
C GLN A 571 27.34 -1.43 3.89
N GLU A 572 28.02 -1.61 2.75
CA GLU A 572 28.72 -0.51 2.10
C GLU A 572 27.73 0.50 1.51
N ASP A 573 28.07 1.78 1.64
CA ASP A 573 27.32 2.84 1.00
C ASP A 573 27.54 2.84 -0.52
N LEU A 574 26.48 3.15 -1.26
CA LEU A 574 26.54 3.33 -2.71
C LEU A 574 27.09 4.72 -3.06
N TRP A 575 28.01 4.76 -4.02
CA TRP A 575 28.65 5.94 -4.57
C TRP A 575 28.42 6.03 -6.07
N TYR A 576 28.78 7.17 -6.65
CA TYR A 576 28.72 7.39 -8.09
C TYR A 576 30.08 7.74 -8.67
N ASP A 577 30.46 7.05 -9.74
CA ASP A 577 31.63 7.37 -10.56
C ASP A 577 31.18 8.11 -11.81
N ALA A 578 31.50 9.41 -11.89
CA ALA A 578 31.05 10.25 -12.99
C ALA A 578 31.74 9.94 -14.32
N ASP A 579 32.99 9.44 -14.28
CA ASP A 579 33.77 9.13 -15.48
C ASP A 579 33.27 7.85 -16.14
N LYS A 580 32.90 6.85 -15.32
CA LYS A 580 32.30 5.60 -15.80
C LYS A 580 30.80 5.66 -16.00
N ASP A 581 30.14 6.66 -15.42
CA ASP A 581 28.68 6.79 -15.43
C ASP A 581 27.99 5.54 -14.82
N GLU A 582 28.53 5.08 -13.69
CA GLU A 582 28.08 3.89 -12.98
C GLU A 582 28.15 4.06 -11.46
N PRO A 583 27.24 3.39 -10.72
CA PRO A 583 27.33 3.32 -9.28
C PRO A 583 28.43 2.33 -8.86
N TYR A 584 29.00 2.53 -7.67
CA TYR A 584 29.96 1.60 -7.06
C TYR A 584 29.81 1.57 -5.55
N TYR A 585 30.27 0.50 -4.92
CA TYR A 585 30.42 0.43 -3.47
C TYR A 585 31.86 0.75 -3.08
N SER A 586 32.06 1.61 -2.08
CA SER A 586 33.39 1.83 -1.52
C SER A 586 33.70 0.75 -0.47
N LEU A 587 34.74 -0.03 -0.71
CA LEU A 587 35.18 -1.07 0.22
C LEU A 587 35.97 -0.46 1.39
N LYS A 588 36.19 -1.26 2.44
CA LYS A 588 36.86 -0.80 3.68
C LYS A 588 38.27 -0.25 3.47
N ASP A 589 38.97 -0.71 2.43
CA ASP A 589 40.31 -0.25 2.04
C ASP A 589 40.28 0.99 1.12
N GLY A 590 39.09 1.51 0.82
CA GLY A 590 38.87 2.65 -0.07
C GLY A 590 38.77 2.28 -1.55
N THR A 591 38.93 1.02 -1.92
CA THR A 591 38.80 0.59 -3.33
C THR A 591 37.34 0.66 -3.81
N LYS A 592 37.16 0.90 -5.12
CA LYS A 592 35.85 0.97 -5.77
C LYS A 592 35.43 -0.41 -6.29
N SER A 593 34.31 -0.94 -5.78
CA SER A 593 33.69 -2.17 -6.29
C SER A 593 32.51 -1.82 -7.20
N PHE A 594 32.63 -2.11 -8.49
CA PHE A 594 31.55 -1.99 -9.48
C PHE A 594 30.69 -3.27 -9.57
N ASP A 595 30.82 -4.16 -8.59
CA ASP A 595 29.99 -5.36 -8.51
C ASP A 595 28.58 -5.01 -8.04
N HIS A 596 27.68 -4.88 -9.02
CA HIS A 596 26.25 -4.71 -8.84
C HIS A 596 25.47 -6.02 -9.04
N ASP A 597 26.14 -7.18 -9.09
CA ASP A 597 25.46 -8.47 -9.28
C ASP A 597 24.54 -8.80 -8.12
N GLY A 598 24.86 -8.35 -6.91
CA GLY A 598 23.99 -8.48 -5.73
C GLY A 598 22.72 -7.63 -5.78
N MET A 599 22.65 -6.58 -6.60
CA MET A 599 21.48 -5.71 -6.65
C MET A 599 20.30 -6.39 -7.35
N LEU A 600 19.07 -6.12 -6.92
CA LEU A 600 17.87 -6.53 -7.64
C LEU A 600 17.66 -5.61 -8.84
N LYS A 601 17.51 -6.17 -10.04
CA LYS A 601 17.30 -5.38 -11.27
C LYS A 601 15.81 -5.23 -11.50
N ILE A 602 15.35 -3.99 -11.63
CA ILE A 602 13.95 -3.67 -11.88
C ILE A 602 13.85 -2.75 -13.09
N GLU A 603 12.95 -3.05 -14.04
CA GLU A 603 12.80 -2.22 -15.23
C GLU A 603 11.41 -2.27 -15.87
N ARG A 604 11.12 -1.27 -16.71
CA ARG A 604 9.88 -1.15 -17.49
C ARG A 604 8.60 -1.31 -16.64
N ALA A 605 8.62 -0.76 -15.43
CA ALA A 605 7.64 -1.00 -14.37
C ALA A 605 6.30 -0.26 -14.51
N GLY A 606 6.11 0.54 -15.54
CA GLY A 606 4.87 1.30 -15.76
C GLY A 606 4.86 2.63 -15.03
N HIS A 607 3.71 2.98 -14.47
CA HIS A 607 3.42 4.22 -13.77
C HIS A 607 4.09 4.25 -12.39
N PHE A 608 3.95 3.21 -11.57
CA PHE A 608 4.64 3.11 -10.29
C PHE A 608 5.39 1.77 -10.19
N VAL A 609 6.68 1.81 -9.84
CA VAL A 609 7.36 0.58 -9.41
C VAL A 609 6.72 0.07 -8.14
N LEU A 610 6.65 0.88 -7.08
CA LEU A 610 5.96 0.55 -5.84
C LEU A 610 4.95 1.64 -5.51
N LEU A 611 3.67 1.25 -5.43
CA LEU A 611 2.66 2.01 -4.72
C LEU A 611 2.37 1.31 -3.38
N ALA A 612 2.88 1.88 -2.30
CA ALA A 612 2.55 1.45 -0.94
C ALA A 612 1.59 2.46 -0.30
N THR A 613 0.42 2.01 0.14
CA THR A 613 -0.59 2.88 0.74
C THR A 613 -1.02 2.35 2.11
N GLY A 614 -0.83 3.16 3.15
CA GLY A 614 -1.09 2.80 4.54
C GLY A 614 -0.27 1.62 5.05
N THR A 615 0.87 1.34 4.42
CA THR A 615 1.76 0.22 4.75
C THR A 615 2.85 0.71 5.72
N ASP A 616 3.12 -0.08 6.76
CA ASP A 616 4.08 0.31 7.81
C ASP A 616 5.27 -0.65 7.88
N ASN A 617 6.42 -0.19 8.38
CA ASN A 617 7.67 -0.96 8.46
C ASN A 617 8.10 -1.47 7.07
N ILE A 618 8.64 -0.56 6.26
CA ILE A 618 9.06 -0.83 4.88
C ILE A 618 10.58 -0.71 4.79
N ASN A 619 11.23 -1.65 4.11
CA ASN A 619 12.63 -1.61 3.74
C ASN A 619 12.80 -1.84 2.25
N VAL A 620 13.21 -0.83 1.49
CA VAL A 620 13.61 -0.99 0.09
C VAL A 620 15.11 -0.73 -0.05
N HIS A 621 15.83 -1.65 -0.70
CA HIS A 621 17.29 -1.57 -0.70
C HIS A 621 18.00 -2.25 -1.88
N ASP A 622 19.20 -1.80 -2.21
CA ASP A 622 20.12 -2.43 -3.17
C ASP A 622 19.44 -2.75 -4.52
N THR A 623 18.75 -1.76 -5.10
CA THR A 623 18.03 -1.91 -6.38
C THR A 623 18.65 -1.10 -7.51
N TYR A 624 18.76 -1.71 -8.68
CA TYR A 624 19.23 -1.08 -9.91
C TYR A 624 18.08 -0.94 -10.89
N PHE A 625 17.69 0.29 -11.19
CA PHE A 625 16.66 0.60 -12.20
C PHE A 625 17.27 0.86 -13.57
N GLY A 626 16.77 0.14 -14.58
CA GLY A 626 17.15 0.32 -15.97
C GLY A 626 18.57 -0.15 -16.31
N LYS A 627 18.99 -1.32 -15.81
CA LYS A 627 20.29 -1.93 -16.16
C LYS A 627 20.36 -2.36 -17.63
N PHE A 628 19.30 -2.99 -18.12
CA PHE A 628 19.23 -3.49 -19.49
C PHE A 628 18.27 -2.66 -20.35
N ASN A 629 17.20 -2.14 -19.75
CA ASN A 629 16.26 -1.26 -20.43
C ASN A 629 15.79 -0.11 -19.53
N SER A 630 16.07 1.13 -19.94
CA SER A 630 15.74 2.33 -19.17
C SER A 630 14.37 2.94 -19.46
N THR A 631 13.59 2.36 -20.37
CA THR A 631 12.28 2.90 -20.74
C THR A 631 11.18 2.46 -19.76
N ASN A 632 10.04 3.15 -19.81
CA ASN A 632 8.79 2.71 -19.19
C ASN A 632 8.86 2.53 -17.67
N ALA A 633 9.58 3.40 -16.95
CA ALA A 633 9.49 3.55 -15.51
C ALA A 633 9.23 5.03 -15.19
N ARG A 634 8.09 5.32 -14.56
CA ARG A 634 7.68 6.67 -14.23
C ARG A 634 8.08 7.04 -12.80
N ASP A 635 7.25 6.72 -11.82
CA ASP A 635 7.58 6.83 -10.39
C ASP A 635 8.23 5.53 -9.91
N ILE A 636 9.22 5.64 -9.02
CA ILE A 636 9.88 4.49 -8.43
C ILE A 636 9.19 4.12 -7.11
N TYR A 637 9.39 4.88 -6.03
CA TYR A 637 8.86 4.52 -4.72
C TYR A 637 7.88 5.55 -4.17
N ASP A 638 6.58 5.23 -4.25
CA ASP A 638 5.49 6.02 -3.69
C ASP A 638 5.00 5.43 -2.36
N PHE A 639 5.14 6.23 -1.31
CA PHE A 639 4.78 5.88 0.07
C PHE A 639 3.65 6.79 0.58
N MET A 640 2.41 6.35 0.40
CA MET A 640 1.21 7.12 0.76
C MET A 640 0.71 6.75 2.16
N GLY A 641 0.77 7.66 3.13
CA GLY A 641 0.34 7.42 4.51
C GLY A 641 1.10 6.27 5.20
N CYS A 642 2.36 6.04 4.80
CA CYS A 642 3.21 4.96 5.32
C CYS A 642 4.06 5.44 6.50
N ASN A 643 4.45 4.52 7.38
CA ASN A 643 5.28 4.85 8.54
C ASN A 643 6.44 3.87 8.73
N HIS A 644 7.56 4.36 9.27
CA HIS A 644 8.77 3.58 9.49
C HIS A 644 9.33 3.01 8.18
N VAL A 645 9.76 3.91 7.30
CA VAL A 645 10.25 3.57 5.97
C VAL A 645 11.77 3.74 5.92
N THR A 646 12.47 2.72 5.45
CA THR A 646 13.90 2.74 5.17
C THR A 646 14.14 2.54 3.67
N VAL A 647 14.94 3.41 3.07
CA VAL A 647 15.34 3.39 1.66
C VAL A 647 16.86 3.48 1.62
N THR A 648 17.56 2.53 1.00
CA THR A 648 19.03 2.50 1.03
C THR A 648 19.64 1.94 -0.26
N ASN A 649 20.71 2.56 -0.76
CA ASN A 649 21.48 2.06 -1.91
C ASN A 649 20.63 1.87 -3.18
N ILE A 650 20.02 2.96 -3.63
CA ILE A 650 19.15 2.96 -4.80
C ILE A 650 19.87 3.65 -5.96
N TYR A 651 19.95 2.96 -7.10
CA TYR A 651 20.43 3.55 -8.35
C TYR A 651 19.35 3.52 -9.43
N SER A 652 19.02 4.69 -9.98
CA SER A 652 18.17 4.80 -11.16
C SER A 652 18.93 5.38 -12.35
N LYS A 653 19.09 4.58 -13.40
CA LYS A 653 19.79 5.05 -14.61
C LYS A 653 19.03 6.22 -15.24
N VAL A 654 17.72 6.10 -15.42
CA VAL A 654 16.80 7.20 -15.73
C VAL A 654 15.36 6.78 -15.43
N SER A 655 14.53 7.73 -14.99
CA SER A 655 13.09 7.56 -14.76
C SER A 655 12.32 8.79 -15.26
N SER A 656 11.00 8.69 -15.38
CA SER A 656 10.18 9.81 -15.87
C SER A 656 9.72 10.76 -14.77
N ASP A 657 9.65 10.30 -13.53
CA ASP A 657 8.99 11.01 -12.45
C ASP A 657 9.70 10.68 -11.12
N ASP A 658 9.03 10.66 -9.98
CA ASP A 658 9.68 10.72 -8.68
C ASP A 658 10.43 9.42 -8.28
N LEU A 659 11.65 9.54 -7.74
CA LEU A 659 12.40 8.38 -7.26
C LEU A 659 11.92 7.93 -5.87
N VAL A 660 11.87 8.86 -4.91
CA VAL A 660 11.42 8.58 -3.54
C VAL A 660 10.39 9.63 -3.15
N LYS A 661 9.16 9.17 -2.93
CA LYS A 661 8.01 10.05 -2.71
C LYS A 661 7.20 9.68 -1.46
N PRO A 662 7.45 10.34 -0.32
CA PRO A 662 6.53 10.37 0.80
C PRO A 662 5.30 11.24 0.49
N GLY A 663 4.11 10.74 0.77
CA GLY A 663 2.86 11.48 0.57
C GLY A 663 1.74 11.00 1.50
N SER A 664 0.57 11.62 1.39
CA SER A 664 -0.66 11.15 2.03
C SER A 664 -1.86 11.47 1.13
N ASP A 665 -2.75 10.52 0.93
CA ASP A 665 -3.91 10.64 0.05
C ASP A 665 -5.19 10.08 0.70
N CYS A 666 -6.30 10.09 -0.04
CA CYS A 666 -7.58 9.55 0.41
C CYS A 666 -7.88 8.16 -0.16
N ALA A 667 -6.93 7.45 -0.78
CA ALA A 667 -7.20 6.22 -1.53
C ALA A 667 -7.71 5.06 -0.65
N LEU A 668 -7.49 5.13 0.66
CA LEU A 668 -8.05 4.21 1.66
C LEU A 668 -9.51 4.55 2.04
N GLY A 669 -10.08 5.62 1.49
CA GLY A 669 -11.33 6.22 1.94
C GLY A 669 -11.22 7.04 3.22
N PHE A 670 -10.00 7.22 3.71
CA PHE A 670 -9.64 8.08 4.83
C PHE A 670 -8.17 8.50 4.70
N THR A 671 -7.80 9.56 5.41
CA THR A 671 -6.44 10.09 5.45
C THR A 671 -5.73 9.63 6.72
N ARG A 672 -4.41 9.46 6.63
CA ARG A 672 -3.56 9.17 7.80
C ARG A 672 -2.18 9.81 7.63
N PRO A 673 -1.49 10.15 8.73
CA PRO A 673 -0.17 10.75 8.64
C PRO A 673 0.89 9.77 8.13
N ALA A 674 1.96 10.34 7.57
CA ALA A 674 3.18 9.65 7.19
C ALA A 674 4.35 10.14 8.06
N ARG A 675 5.12 9.22 8.65
CA ARG A 675 6.27 9.61 9.49
C ARG A 675 7.38 8.58 9.58
N ASN A 676 8.53 9.01 10.10
CA ASN A 676 9.70 8.19 10.42
C ASN A 676 10.35 7.58 9.17
N TYR A 677 10.91 8.42 8.32
CA TYR A 677 11.61 8.01 7.10
C TYR A 677 13.11 8.14 7.26
N LYS A 678 13.84 7.11 6.83
CA LYS A 678 15.30 7.10 6.71
C LYS A 678 15.69 6.76 5.28
N VAL A 679 16.15 7.76 4.53
CA VAL A 679 16.51 7.64 3.11
C VAL A 679 18.00 7.92 2.97
N ARG A 680 18.78 6.99 2.41
CA ARG A 680 20.22 7.23 2.19
C ARG A 680 20.76 6.60 0.92
N ASN A 681 21.83 7.22 0.39
CA ASN A 681 22.60 6.69 -0.75
C ASN A 681 21.72 6.51 -2.00
N ILE A 682 21.02 7.58 -2.39
CA ILE A 682 20.11 7.60 -3.54
C ILE A 682 20.78 8.33 -4.70
N ILE A 683 20.92 7.65 -5.83
CA ILE A 683 21.59 8.17 -7.01
C ILE A 683 20.63 8.02 -8.20
N GLY A 684 20.34 9.10 -8.92
CA GLY A 684 19.35 9.00 -10.00
C GLY A 684 19.31 10.15 -10.99
N ASP A 685 18.91 9.83 -12.22
CA ASP A 685 18.49 10.74 -13.29
C ASP A 685 16.96 10.62 -13.45
N THR A 686 16.24 11.74 -13.48
CA THR A 686 14.78 11.74 -13.57
C THR A 686 14.25 12.96 -14.30
N ASN A 687 13.11 12.83 -14.98
CA ASN A 687 12.42 14.01 -15.50
C ASN A 687 11.68 14.82 -14.41
N CYS A 688 11.27 14.24 -13.28
CA CYS A 688 10.69 15.02 -12.18
C CYS A 688 11.66 15.23 -11.02
N ASN A 689 11.55 14.45 -9.94
CA ASN A 689 12.33 14.71 -8.73
C ASN A 689 13.08 13.48 -8.22
N LEU A 690 14.29 13.69 -7.68
CA LEU A 690 14.98 12.60 -6.99
C LEU A 690 14.27 12.29 -5.67
N PHE A 691 13.86 13.34 -4.96
CA PHE A 691 13.10 13.23 -3.72
C PHE A 691 11.97 14.27 -3.72
N GLN A 692 10.73 13.85 -3.45
CA GLN A 692 9.58 14.74 -3.36
C GLN A 692 8.69 14.37 -2.17
N ILE A 693 8.36 15.34 -1.31
CA ILE A 693 7.18 15.22 -0.44
C ILE A 693 5.98 15.83 -1.17
N GLY A 694 4.91 15.04 -1.34
CA GLY A 694 3.72 15.42 -2.11
C GLY A 694 3.75 14.89 -3.55
N SER A 695 2.87 15.30 -4.46
CA SER A 695 1.93 16.42 -4.35
C SER A 695 0.74 16.13 -3.42
N GLU A 696 0.39 14.86 -3.24
CA GLU A 696 -0.65 14.37 -2.35
C GLU A 696 -0.22 14.56 -0.91
N THR A 697 -0.88 15.49 -0.21
CA THR A 697 -0.52 15.92 1.16
C THR A 697 -1.77 16.06 2.01
N ALA A 698 -2.62 15.04 1.93
CA ALA A 698 -3.94 15.04 2.55
C ALA A 698 -3.90 14.97 4.08
N ASP A 699 -2.81 14.49 4.67
CA ASP A 699 -2.54 14.46 6.11
C ASP A 699 -1.07 14.79 6.40
N ASP A 700 -0.74 14.97 7.67
CA ASP A 700 0.58 15.41 8.15
C ASP A 700 1.72 14.46 7.72
N ILE A 701 2.87 15.04 7.37
CA ILE A 701 4.08 14.32 6.93
C ILE A 701 5.28 14.80 7.74
N LYS A 702 5.89 13.95 8.56
CA LYS A 702 6.90 14.38 9.55
C LYS A 702 8.06 13.42 9.71
N ASP A 703 9.13 13.89 10.36
CA ASP A 703 10.25 13.06 10.81
C ASP A 703 10.94 12.32 9.64
N ILE A 704 11.47 13.09 8.68
CA ILE A 704 12.10 12.55 7.47
C ILE A 704 13.57 12.96 7.42
N CYS A 705 14.43 11.96 7.40
CA CYS A 705 15.87 12.13 7.25
C CYS A 705 16.31 11.58 5.89
N VAL A 706 16.95 12.42 5.09
CA VAL A 706 17.50 12.08 3.78
C VAL A 706 18.99 12.40 3.80
N ASP A 707 19.88 11.45 3.56
CA ASP A 707 21.32 11.71 3.54
C ASP A 707 21.97 11.16 2.26
N ASN A 708 23.09 11.75 1.83
CA ASN A 708 23.92 11.21 0.75
C ASN A 708 23.16 10.99 -0.57
N ILE A 709 22.56 12.06 -1.10
CA ILE A 709 21.90 12.02 -2.41
C ILE A 709 22.82 12.52 -3.52
N TYR A 710 22.66 11.95 -4.72
CA TYR A 710 23.35 12.38 -5.92
C TYR A 710 22.34 12.48 -7.07
N VAL A 711 21.87 13.71 -7.34
CA VAL A 711 21.00 14.01 -8.48
C VAL A 711 21.88 14.13 -9.73
N LEU A 712 21.69 13.22 -10.67
CA LEU A 712 22.40 13.19 -11.95
C LEU A 712 21.75 14.10 -13.01
N GLY A 713 20.46 14.36 -12.86
CA GLY A 713 19.66 15.24 -13.69
C GLY A 713 18.20 15.22 -13.22
N ALA A 714 17.55 16.39 -13.23
CA ALA A 714 16.15 16.56 -12.81
C ALA A 714 15.47 17.68 -13.59
N ASN A 715 14.44 17.39 -14.40
CA ASN A 715 13.75 18.44 -15.18
C ASN A 715 12.66 19.19 -14.38
N LYS A 716 12.28 18.72 -13.18
CA LYS A 716 11.42 19.45 -12.24
C LYS A 716 12.23 19.99 -11.05
N ALA A 717 12.60 19.16 -10.08
CA ALA A 717 13.47 19.59 -8.98
C ALA A 717 14.38 18.49 -8.43
N GLY A 718 15.48 18.85 -7.79
CA GLY A 718 16.37 17.88 -7.14
C GLY A 718 15.75 17.34 -5.86
N PHE A 719 15.35 18.26 -4.99
CA PHE A 719 14.69 17.99 -3.72
C PHE A 719 13.45 18.89 -3.58
N SER A 720 12.28 18.29 -3.41
CA SER A 720 11.00 18.99 -3.45
C SER A 720 10.15 18.71 -2.20
N ILE A 721 9.44 19.74 -1.73
CA ILE A 721 8.41 19.67 -0.70
C ILE A 721 7.24 20.52 -1.18
N SER A 722 6.07 19.91 -1.39
CA SER A 722 4.87 20.64 -1.78
C SER A 722 3.70 20.23 -0.90
N THR A 723 3.27 21.11 0.00
CA THR A 723 1.99 20.96 0.70
C THR A 723 0.89 21.63 -0.12
N ASN A 724 0.06 20.81 -0.74
CA ASN A 724 -1.02 21.25 -1.60
C ASN A 724 -2.38 21.06 -0.92
N ASP A 725 -2.50 20.01 -0.11
CA ASP A 725 -3.78 19.58 0.42
C ASP A 725 -4.00 19.99 1.90
N GLY A 726 -3.12 20.84 2.40
CA GLY A 726 -3.23 21.45 3.73
C GLY A 726 -2.44 20.74 4.82
N ALA A 727 -1.64 19.70 4.52
CA ALA A 727 -0.81 19.02 5.51
C ALA A 727 0.10 19.96 6.29
N HIS A 728 0.38 19.58 7.54
CA HIS A 728 1.57 20.04 8.23
C HIS A 728 2.76 19.14 7.89
N ILE A 729 3.72 19.69 7.18
CA ILE A 729 5.01 19.07 6.88
C ILE A 729 6.05 19.61 7.87
N SER A 730 6.68 18.75 8.67
CA SER A 730 7.70 19.21 9.62
C SER A 730 8.87 18.25 9.80
N ASP A 731 10.00 18.82 10.23
CA ASP A 731 11.18 18.06 10.67
C ASP A 731 11.77 17.22 9.53
N ILE A 732 12.12 17.92 8.44
CA ILE A 732 12.68 17.34 7.21
C ILE A 732 14.14 17.75 7.08
N HIS A 733 15.03 16.78 7.17
CA HIS A 733 16.46 17.00 7.27
C HIS A 733 17.17 16.37 6.07
N LEU A 734 17.93 17.18 5.32
CA LEU A 734 18.77 16.74 4.22
C LEU A 734 20.26 16.84 4.60
N ASN A 735 20.94 15.70 4.54
CA ASN A 735 22.37 15.54 4.67
C ASN A 735 22.91 16.02 6.03
N CYS A 736 22.17 15.62 7.08
CA CYS A 736 22.44 15.91 8.49
C CYS A 736 23.06 14.71 9.24
N GLY A 737 23.15 13.53 8.61
CA GLY A 737 23.79 12.33 9.18
C GLY A 737 22.89 11.55 10.14
N HIS A 738 21.58 11.75 10.06
CA HIS A 738 20.62 11.07 10.93
C HIS A 738 20.33 9.62 10.50
N THR A 739 20.64 9.27 9.26
CA THR A 739 20.53 7.90 8.75
C THR A 739 21.81 7.08 8.97
N GLY A 740 22.89 7.71 9.41
CA GLY A 740 24.22 7.12 9.59
C GLY A 740 25.31 8.12 9.23
N LYS A 741 26.58 7.67 9.28
CA LYS A 741 27.73 8.52 8.93
C LYS A 741 27.57 9.05 7.49
N LEU A 742 27.72 10.37 7.33
CA LEU A 742 27.81 11.00 6.02
C LEU A 742 29.14 10.62 5.37
N HIS A 743 29.09 10.08 4.17
CA HIS A 743 30.29 9.73 3.41
C HIS A 743 30.65 10.78 2.35
N SER A 744 29.68 11.61 1.95
CA SER A 744 29.87 12.78 1.09
C SER A 744 28.90 13.90 1.43
N ARG A 745 29.19 15.09 0.90
CA ARG A 745 28.18 16.13 0.64
C ARG A 745 27.15 15.58 -0.36
N SER A 746 25.91 16.07 -0.27
CA SER A 746 24.92 15.77 -1.31
C SER A 746 25.21 16.58 -2.57
N LYS A 747 24.92 16.01 -3.75
CA LYS A 747 25.22 16.63 -5.04
C LYS A 747 23.97 16.76 -5.89
N MET A 748 23.82 17.92 -6.56
CA MET A 748 22.79 18.11 -7.57
C MET A 748 23.39 18.68 -8.85
N LEU A 749 23.30 17.91 -9.93
CA LEU A 749 23.75 18.30 -11.26
C LEU A 749 22.54 18.40 -12.19
N ARG A 750 22.59 19.28 -13.19
CA ARG A 750 21.63 19.28 -14.32
C ARG A 750 20.17 19.25 -13.88
N THR A 751 19.94 20.02 -12.83
CA THR A 751 18.68 20.08 -12.12
C THR A 751 18.03 21.43 -12.40
N ARG A 752 16.81 21.44 -12.95
CA ARG A 752 16.09 22.68 -13.32
C ARG A 752 15.94 23.62 -12.13
N THR A 753 15.44 23.10 -11.01
CA THR A 753 15.32 23.79 -9.72
C THR A 753 15.95 22.91 -8.65
N PRO A 754 17.04 23.32 -7.99
CA PRO A 754 17.67 22.48 -6.96
C PRO A 754 16.72 22.15 -5.80
N PHE A 755 16.04 23.19 -5.28
CA PHE A 755 15.05 23.07 -4.21
C PHE A 755 13.72 23.68 -4.62
N PHE A 756 12.63 22.93 -4.48
CA PHE A 756 11.28 23.44 -4.66
C PHE A 756 10.46 23.20 -3.39
N ILE A 757 10.36 24.21 -2.52
CA ILE A 757 9.61 24.12 -1.27
C ILE A 757 8.43 25.07 -1.38
N SER A 758 7.22 24.53 -1.36
CA SER A 758 6.02 25.30 -1.73
C SER A 758 4.79 24.94 -0.90
N ILE A 759 3.93 25.93 -0.76
CA ILE A 759 2.55 25.80 -0.27
C ILE A 759 1.61 26.21 -1.41
N SER A 760 0.54 25.44 -1.65
CA SER A 760 -0.52 25.81 -2.60
C SER A 760 -1.91 25.66 -1.97
N ASN A 761 -2.90 26.28 -2.58
CA ASN A 761 -4.31 26.22 -2.15
C ASN A 761 -5.09 25.18 -2.95
N ARG A 762 -4.73 23.89 -2.82
CA ARG A 762 -5.38 22.78 -3.55
C ARG A 762 -6.46 22.06 -2.74
N ALA A 763 -6.13 21.62 -1.52
CA ALA A 763 -7.03 20.90 -0.58
C ALA A 763 -7.84 19.76 -1.19
N ARG A 764 -7.18 18.87 -1.95
CA ARG A 764 -7.82 17.68 -2.53
C ARG A 764 -8.00 16.60 -1.44
N ILE A 765 -8.89 16.88 -0.48
CA ILE A 765 -9.23 16.00 0.65
C ILE A 765 -10.75 15.82 0.81
N LEU A 766 -11.15 14.87 1.66
CA LEU A 766 -12.54 14.68 2.05
C LEU A 766 -13.08 15.92 2.79
N GLY A 767 -14.31 16.31 2.47
CA GLY A 767 -14.97 17.46 3.12
C GLY A 767 -14.52 18.84 2.66
N ALA A 768 -13.62 18.95 1.68
CA ALA A 768 -13.17 20.23 1.14
C ALA A 768 -14.26 20.93 0.31
N GLU A 769 -14.35 22.25 0.45
CA GLU A 769 -15.28 23.15 -0.23
C GLU A 769 -14.51 24.28 -0.91
N VAL A 770 -14.92 24.64 -2.13
CA VAL A 770 -14.29 25.69 -2.95
C VAL A 770 -15.32 26.73 -3.40
N GLY A 771 -14.86 27.96 -3.64
CA GLY A 771 -15.60 29.02 -4.34
C GLY A 771 -14.76 29.59 -5.48
N ARG A 772 -15.40 30.13 -6.53
CA ARG A 772 -14.71 30.78 -7.65
C ARG A 772 -14.64 32.28 -7.42
N TYR A 773 -13.44 32.85 -7.55
CA TYR A 773 -13.17 34.26 -7.29
C TYR A 773 -12.40 34.88 -8.45
N VAL A 774 -12.67 36.16 -8.69
CA VAL A 774 -11.96 36.99 -9.66
C VAL A 774 -11.24 38.09 -8.90
N PHE A 775 -9.93 38.20 -9.08
CA PHE A 775 -9.11 39.18 -8.37
C PHE A 775 -7.91 39.62 -9.19
N MET A 776 -7.27 40.72 -8.79
CA MET A 776 -6.03 41.19 -9.39
C MET A 776 -4.84 40.82 -8.51
N GLU A 777 -3.81 40.21 -9.10
CA GLU A 777 -2.52 39.93 -8.45
C GLU A 777 -1.41 40.49 -9.34
N ASN A 778 -0.60 41.42 -8.83
CA ASN A 778 0.51 42.04 -9.58
C ASN A 778 0.12 42.54 -10.99
N GLY A 779 -1.08 43.11 -11.13
CA GLY A 779 -1.59 43.61 -12.41
C GLY A 779 -2.13 42.53 -13.37
N ILE A 780 -2.12 41.27 -12.97
CA ILE A 780 -2.69 40.13 -13.69
C ILE A 780 -4.07 39.84 -13.11
N LYS A 781 -5.05 39.59 -13.99
CA LYS A 781 -6.40 39.16 -13.58
C LYS A 781 -6.43 37.65 -13.39
N HIS A 782 -6.84 37.21 -12.21
CA HIS A 782 -7.08 35.82 -11.85
C HIS A 782 -8.57 35.52 -11.88
N ASP A 783 -8.91 34.29 -12.26
CA ASP A 783 -10.24 33.71 -12.23
C ASP A 783 -10.10 32.24 -11.85
N GLU A 784 -10.18 31.96 -10.56
CA GLU A 784 -9.80 30.65 -10.02
C GLU A 784 -10.60 30.27 -8.76
N LEU A 785 -10.53 29.00 -8.42
CA LEU A 785 -11.11 28.40 -7.24
C LEU A 785 -10.19 28.65 -6.04
N LEU A 786 -10.79 29.06 -4.93
CA LEU A 786 -10.16 29.11 -3.62
C LEU A 786 -10.87 28.15 -2.68
N VAL A 787 -10.08 27.43 -1.89
CA VAL A 787 -10.56 26.53 -0.85
C VAL A 787 -10.99 27.33 0.37
N LYS A 788 -12.22 27.09 0.82
CA LYS A 788 -12.87 27.91 1.86
C LYS A 788 -12.74 27.34 3.27
N ASN A 789 -12.62 26.03 3.40
CA ASN A 789 -12.86 25.33 4.68
C ASN A 789 -11.78 24.31 5.08
N VAL A 790 -10.63 24.36 4.42
CA VAL A 790 -9.43 23.60 4.80
C VAL A 790 -8.30 24.60 5.01
N ASN A 791 -7.55 24.45 6.10
CA ASN A 791 -6.41 25.34 6.36
C ASN A 791 -5.36 25.21 5.26
N ILE A 792 -4.72 26.34 4.92
CA ILE A 792 -3.49 26.34 4.12
C ILE A 792 -2.47 25.44 4.81
N GLY A 793 -1.65 24.76 4.00
CA GLY A 793 -0.59 23.90 4.50
C GLY A 793 0.38 24.63 5.41
N LYS A 794 1.12 23.87 6.22
CA LYS A 794 2.18 24.40 7.08
C LYS A 794 3.46 23.64 6.77
N VAL A 795 4.57 24.34 6.62
CA VAL A 795 5.90 23.74 6.45
C VAL A 795 6.82 24.34 7.50
N GLU A 796 7.44 23.52 8.35
CA GLU A 796 8.43 24.01 9.32
C GLU A 796 9.59 23.06 9.60
N ASN A 797 10.69 23.63 10.12
CA ASN A 797 11.88 22.88 10.53
C ASN A 797 12.50 22.08 9.38
N ILE A 798 12.88 22.79 8.33
CA ILE A 798 13.56 22.21 7.16
C ILE A 798 15.05 22.52 7.27
N ILE A 799 15.87 21.49 7.44
CA ILE A 799 17.32 21.64 7.65
C ILE A 799 18.07 21.02 6.47
N LEU A 800 18.77 21.86 5.71
CA LEU A 800 19.53 21.47 4.52
C LEU A 800 21.01 21.74 4.77
N ASN A 801 21.85 20.70 4.69
CA ASN A 801 23.24 20.80 5.13
C ASN A 801 24.25 20.19 4.15
N GLY A 802 25.31 20.93 3.79
CA GLY A 802 26.45 20.37 3.05
C GLY A 802 26.10 19.85 1.66
N ILE A 803 25.73 20.76 0.75
CA ILE A 803 25.19 20.42 -0.58
C ILE A 803 25.92 21.21 -1.67
N ASP A 804 26.37 20.50 -2.70
CA ASP A 804 27.00 21.08 -3.88
C ASP A 804 26.07 21.00 -5.09
N ILE A 805 25.78 22.16 -5.67
CA ILE A 805 24.85 22.31 -6.79
C ILE A 805 25.58 23.00 -7.93
N SER A 806 25.57 22.37 -9.10
CA SER A 806 26.11 22.98 -10.32
C SER A 806 25.27 22.59 -11.53
N GLU A 807 25.53 23.25 -12.67
CA GLU A 807 24.82 22.97 -13.91
C GLU A 807 23.29 23.11 -13.78
N VAL A 808 22.81 24.22 -13.19
CA VAL A 808 21.36 24.40 -12.97
C VAL A 808 20.61 24.69 -14.27
N TYR A 809 20.02 23.64 -14.84
CA TYR A 809 19.09 23.61 -15.98
C TYR A 809 18.39 22.23 -16.01
N GLY A 810 17.27 22.10 -16.72
CA GLY A 810 16.63 20.80 -16.97
C GLY A 810 17.47 19.96 -17.93
N GLY A 811 18.34 19.10 -17.40
CA GLY A 811 19.31 18.31 -18.17
C GLY A 811 19.21 16.80 -17.94
N SER A 812 18.07 16.30 -17.49
CA SER A 812 17.82 14.86 -17.41
C SER A 812 17.95 14.19 -18.78
N SER A 813 18.42 12.95 -18.81
CA SER A 813 18.46 12.15 -20.04
C SER A 813 17.08 11.63 -20.46
N HIS A 814 16.03 11.86 -19.66
CA HIS A 814 14.68 11.44 -19.99
C HIS A 814 14.19 12.02 -21.33
N GLY A 815 13.56 11.18 -22.15
CA GLY A 815 13.07 11.56 -23.48
C GLY A 815 14.16 11.75 -24.54
N GLY A 816 15.44 11.71 -24.15
CA GLY A 816 16.58 11.82 -25.05
C GLY A 816 16.70 10.58 -25.94
N LYS A 817 16.41 10.72 -27.24
CA LYS A 817 16.58 9.62 -28.20
C LYS A 817 18.06 9.25 -28.45
N ASN A 818 18.99 10.18 -28.21
CA ASN A 818 20.38 10.13 -28.73
C ASN A 818 21.47 10.60 -27.74
N GLY A 819 21.41 10.28 -26.45
CA GLY A 819 22.53 10.60 -25.55
C GLY A 819 22.21 10.56 -24.07
N ARG A 820 23.27 10.65 -23.25
CA ARG A 820 23.20 10.79 -21.79
C ARG A 820 23.80 12.12 -21.38
N TRP A 821 22.96 12.94 -20.75
CA TRP A 821 23.15 14.34 -20.36
C TRP A 821 23.62 15.28 -21.48
N ASN A 822 22.66 15.78 -22.25
CA ASN A 822 22.95 16.81 -23.24
C ASN A 822 23.50 18.06 -22.56
N PRO A 823 24.65 18.61 -23.02
CA PRO A 823 25.16 19.87 -22.52
C PRO A 823 24.13 21.01 -22.64
N TYR A 824 24.22 21.97 -21.73
CA TYR A 824 23.41 23.19 -21.82
C TYR A 824 23.72 23.95 -23.11
N ASP A 825 22.71 24.20 -23.93
CA ASP A 825 22.83 24.90 -25.22
C ASP A 825 22.11 26.25 -25.21
N GLY A 826 21.52 26.63 -24.07
CA GLY A 826 20.75 27.86 -23.88
C GLY A 826 19.24 27.71 -24.08
N LYS A 827 18.74 26.56 -24.53
CA LYS A 827 17.30 26.32 -24.75
C LYS A 827 16.62 25.60 -23.59
N GLN A 828 17.39 24.93 -22.74
CA GLN A 828 16.83 24.21 -21.60
C GLN A 828 16.23 25.17 -20.58
N THR A 829 15.11 24.77 -19.98
CA THR A 829 14.50 25.53 -18.88
C THR A 829 15.42 25.52 -17.67
N LYS A 830 15.44 26.64 -16.96
CA LYS A 830 16.22 26.84 -15.73
C LYS A 830 15.37 27.60 -14.73
N ALA A 831 15.60 27.38 -13.46
CA ALA A 831 14.94 28.08 -12.37
C ALA A 831 15.88 28.16 -11.16
N THR A 832 15.60 29.09 -10.25
CA THR A 832 16.38 29.26 -9.01
C THR A 832 15.93 28.24 -7.95
N PRO A 833 16.67 28.03 -6.85
CA PRO A 833 16.11 27.52 -5.60
C PRO A 833 14.91 28.35 -5.11
N ILE A 834 13.80 27.69 -4.80
CA ILE A 834 12.52 28.32 -4.46
C ILE A 834 12.04 27.87 -3.08
N VAL A 835 11.67 28.84 -2.25
CA VAL A 835 10.92 28.66 -1.00
C VAL A 835 9.72 29.60 -1.02
N ALA A 836 8.52 29.10 -1.31
CA ALA A 836 7.33 29.91 -1.50
C ALA A 836 6.17 29.43 -0.60
N GLY A 837 5.84 30.21 0.42
CA GLY A 837 4.55 30.08 1.09
C GLY A 837 3.41 30.55 0.19
N TYR A 838 2.21 30.69 0.76
CA TYR A 838 1.01 31.09 0.02
C TYR A 838 0.23 32.14 0.79
N LYS A 839 -0.16 33.24 0.14
CA LYS A 839 -1.10 34.23 0.65
C LYS A 839 -2.42 34.17 -0.14
N LEU A 840 -3.54 34.19 0.58
CA LEU A 840 -4.84 34.43 -0.05
C LEU A 840 -4.89 35.87 -0.62
N PRO A 841 -5.74 36.14 -1.61
CA PRO A 841 -5.94 37.51 -2.08
C PRO A 841 -6.60 38.37 -0.99
N ASP A 842 -6.11 39.60 -0.84
CA ASP A 842 -6.70 40.59 0.07
C ASP A 842 -8.15 40.91 -0.37
N THR A 843 -9.05 41.22 0.57
CA THR A 843 -10.48 41.37 0.25
C THR A 843 -10.75 42.52 -0.72
N GLU A 844 -9.91 43.55 -0.72
CA GLU A 844 -10.06 44.77 -1.52
C GLU A 844 -9.77 44.53 -3.02
N VAL A 845 -8.98 43.50 -3.34
CA VAL A 845 -8.62 43.16 -4.73
C VAL A 845 -9.53 42.10 -5.33
N VAL A 846 -10.42 41.49 -4.54
CA VAL A 846 -11.40 40.48 -4.97
C VAL A 846 -12.70 41.15 -5.40
N GLN A 847 -13.19 40.83 -6.59
CA GLN A 847 -14.47 41.31 -7.10
C GLN A 847 -15.61 40.83 -6.19
N GLY A 848 -16.29 41.77 -5.51
CA GLY A 848 -17.36 41.47 -4.56
C GLY A 848 -16.89 41.15 -3.14
N GLY A 849 -15.57 41.21 -2.88
CA GLY A 849 -14.96 40.92 -1.59
C GLY A 849 -14.70 39.42 -1.36
N LEU A 850 -13.86 39.11 -0.37
CA LEU A 850 -13.59 37.74 0.07
C LEU A 850 -14.59 37.36 1.16
N ASP A 851 -15.46 36.39 0.89
CA ASP A 851 -16.61 36.04 1.74
C ASP A 851 -16.32 35.00 2.84
N PHE A 852 -15.05 34.62 3.04
CA PHE A 852 -14.68 33.56 3.97
C PHE A 852 -13.39 33.85 4.75
N LYS A 853 -13.23 33.12 5.86
CA LYS A 853 -11.98 32.98 6.60
C LYS A 853 -11.65 31.51 6.73
N LEU A 854 -10.36 31.17 6.63
CA LEU A 854 -9.92 29.80 6.86
C LEU A 854 -10.15 29.38 8.32
N PRO A 855 -10.32 28.07 8.60
CA PRO A 855 -10.63 27.60 9.96
C PRO A 855 -9.64 28.03 11.04
N ASN A 856 -8.36 28.19 10.71
CA ASN A 856 -7.32 28.67 11.62
C ASN A 856 -7.22 30.21 11.70
N GLY A 857 -8.05 30.93 10.95
CA GLY A 857 -8.04 32.39 10.86
C GLY A 857 -6.84 32.99 10.12
N GLN A 858 -5.95 32.17 9.56
CA GLN A 858 -4.76 32.64 8.86
C GLN A 858 -5.10 33.02 7.42
N HIS A 859 -4.46 34.09 6.94
CA HIS A 859 -4.55 34.55 5.55
C HIS A 859 -3.30 34.19 4.72
N THR A 860 -2.18 33.93 5.41
CA THR A 860 -0.90 33.54 4.83
C THR A 860 -0.43 32.23 5.46
N GLY A 861 -0.14 31.23 4.64
CA GLY A 861 0.64 30.06 5.01
C GLY A 861 2.12 30.37 4.90
N TYR A 862 2.74 30.76 6.01
CA TYR A 862 4.18 30.99 6.07
C TYR A 862 4.94 29.66 6.17
N ILE A 863 6.03 29.54 5.41
CA ILE A 863 7.05 28.51 5.66
C ILE A 863 7.93 28.99 6.80
N LYS A 864 8.17 28.18 7.83
CA LYS A 864 8.86 28.59 9.05
C LYS A 864 10.16 27.81 9.29
N ASN A 865 11.20 28.47 9.80
CA ASN A 865 12.43 27.84 10.27
C ASN A 865 13.04 26.90 9.20
N ILE A 866 13.49 27.52 8.11
CA ILE A 866 14.22 26.83 7.05
C ILE A 866 15.69 27.25 7.09
N VAL A 867 16.58 26.26 7.08
CA VAL A 867 18.02 26.45 7.23
C VAL A 867 18.74 25.90 6.00
N PHE A 868 19.42 26.79 5.29
CA PHE A 868 20.45 26.44 4.31
C PHE A 868 21.80 26.63 4.98
N ASN A 869 22.45 25.54 5.38
CA ASN A 869 23.79 25.57 5.94
C ASN A 869 24.76 24.89 4.98
N ASP A 870 25.83 25.59 4.60
CA ASP A 870 26.88 25.01 3.76
C ASP A 870 26.32 24.50 2.42
N VAL A 871 25.60 25.38 1.72
CA VAL A 871 24.99 25.11 0.41
C VAL A 871 25.65 25.98 -0.65
N HIS A 872 26.18 25.36 -1.71
CA HIS A 872 26.92 26.04 -2.76
C HIS A 872 26.21 25.87 -4.11
N VAL A 873 25.74 26.97 -4.69
CA VAL A 873 24.96 27.00 -5.93
C VAL A 873 25.75 27.68 -7.04
N LEU A 874 26.01 26.95 -8.13
CA LEU A 874 26.51 27.47 -9.40
C LEU A 874 25.45 27.30 -10.49
N VAL A 875 24.75 28.39 -10.83
CA VAL A 875 23.72 28.36 -11.89
C VAL A 875 24.32 28.59 -13.27
N LYS A 876 23.58 28.21 -14.34
CA LYS A 876 23.98 28.60 -15.70
C LYS A 876 23.95 30.11 -15.93
N GLY A 877 23.02 30.81 -15.28
CA GLY A 877 22.86 32.26 -15.40
C GLY A 877 22.40 32.72 -16.78
N GLY A 878 22.60 33.99 -17.13
CA GLY A 878 22.19 34.56 -18.42
C GLY A 878 20.78 35.19 -18.46
N ASN A 879 20.17 35.49 -17.32
CA ASN A 879 18.94 36.29 -17.26
C ASN A 879 19.28 37.80 -17.29
N PRO A 880 18.50 38.62 -18.03
CA PRO A 880 18.71 40.07 -18.10
C PRO A 880 18.31 40.78 -16.80
N LEU A 881 18.75 42.03 -16.64
CA LEU A 881 18.43 42.87 -15.48
C LEU A 881 16.91 43.04 -15.27
N ALA A 882 16.12 43.09 -16.35
CA ALA A 882 14.67 43.26 -16.29
C ALA A 882 13.97 42.12 -15.53
N ASP A 883 14.53 40.92 -15.53
CA ASP A 883 13.93 39.77 -14.85
C ASP A 883 13.94 39.93 -13.31
N LYS A 884 14.72 40.86 -12.76
CA LYS A 884 14.71 41.15 -11.31
C LYS A 884 13.36 41.72 -10.84
N GLU A 885 12.60 42.32 -11.75
CA GLU A 885 11.27 42.88 -11.49
C GLU A 885 10.15 41.83 -11.65
N SER A 886 10.51 40.56 -11.93
CA SER A 886 9.52 39.49 -12.08
C SER A 886 8.73 39.30 -10.80
N THR A 887 7.41 39.17 -10.94
CA THR A 887 6.47 38.88 -9.84
C THR A 887 5.82 37.50 -10.06
N PRO A 888 6.46 36.40 -9.64
CA PRO A 888 5.83 35.08 -9.66
C PRO A 888 4.42 35.11 -9.01
N PRO A 889 3.41 34.43 -9.58
CA PRO A 889 2.07 34.37 -8.99
C PRO A 889 2.01 33.49 -7.74
N GLU A 890 0.90 33.53 -7.02
CA GLU A 890 0.54 32.53 -6.02
C GLU A 890 0.12 31.19 -6.63
N LEU A 891 0.31 30.10 -5.90
CA LEU A 891 -0.05 28.75 -6.36
C LEU A 891 -1.49 28.39 -5.94
N GLY A 892 -2.44 28.74 -6.81
CA GLY A 892 -3.86 28.41 -6.65
C GLY A 892 -4.21 26.96 -6.95
N VAL A 893 -5.51 26.67 -7.02
CA VAL A 893 -6.02 25.33 -7.38
C VAL A 893 -5.46 24.86 -8.73
N GLY A 894 -4.87 23.67 -8.76
CA GLY A 894 -4.27 23.10 -9.97
C GLY A 894 -2.86 23.57 -10.29
N GLN A 895 -2.27 24.42 -9.44
CA GLN A 895 -0.91 24.94 -9.60
C GLN A 895 -0.01 24.42 -8.48
N TYR A 896 1.07 23.73 -8.84
CA TYR A 896 2.01 23.14 -7.87
C TYR A 896 3.35 22.76 -8.52
N ASN A 897 3.62 23.21 -9.73
CA ASN A 897 4.85 22.93 -10.46
C ASN A 897 5.72 24.19 -10.54
N VAL A 898 7.04 24.00 -10.64
CA VAL A 898 8.02 25.08 -10.83
C VAL A 898 7.64 26.02 -11.97
N ALA A 899 7.10 25.47 -13.07
CA ALA A 899 6.68 26.26 -14.22
C ALA A 899 5.52 27.24 -13.92
N ASN A 900 4.70 26.97 -12.90
CA ASN A 900 3.61 27.87 -12.51
C ASN A 900 4.12 29.18 -11.89
N LEU A 901 5.38 29.22 -11.44
CA LEU A 901 5.99 30.41 -10.83
C LEU A 901 6.76 31.28 -11.83
N ASN A 902 6.64 30.99 -13.13
CA ASN A 902 7.28 31.74 -14.22
C ASN A 902 8.79 31.96 -13.99
N ILE A 903 9.29 33.17 -14.23
CA ILE A 903 10.67 33.57 -14.00
C ILE A 903 10.78 34.14 -12.58
N GLN A 904 11.80 33.72 -11.83
CA GLN A 904 12.05 34.22 -10.48
C GLN A 904 13.01 35.42 -10.51
N PRO A 905 12.86 36.39 -9.59
CA PRO A 905 13.63 37.64 -9.55
C PRO A 905 15.08 37.49 -9.06
N SER A 906 15.50 36.30 -8.66
CA SER A 906 16.86 36.00 -8.23
C SER A 906 17.45 34.80 -8.97
N TYR A 907 18.78 34.75 -9.07
CA TYR A 907 19.48 33.58 -9.59
C TYR A 907 19.82 32.57 -8.49
N GLY A 908 20.14 33.01 -7.26
CA GLY A 908 20.66 32.15 -6.19
C GLY A 908 19.61 31.55 -5.25
N LEU A 909 18.74 32.37 -4.65
CA LEU A 909 17.62 31.90 -3.82
C LEU A 909 16.46 32.89 -3.86
N TRP A 910 15.27 32.41 -4.19
CA TRP A 910 14.03 33.16 -4.04
C TRP A 910 13.21 32.62 -2.86
N ALA A 911 12.92 33.49 -1.89
CA ALA A 911 12.06 33.18 -0.76
C ALA A 911 10.87 34.13 -0.70
N ARG A 912 9.65 33.58 -0.57
CA ARG A 912 8.41 34.32 -0.39
C ARG A 912 7.54 33.76 0.72
N HIS A 913 6.94 34.62 1.55
CA HIS A 913 6.09 34.22 2.69
C HIS A 913 6.83 33.26 3.63
N VAL A 914 7.99 33.68 4.12
CA VAL A 914 8.87 32.86 4.98
C VAL A 914 9.09 33.54 6.33
N LYS A 915 9.08 32.76 7.41
CA LYS A 915 9.51 33.21 8.74
C LYS A 915 10.76 32.46 9.16
N GLU A 916 11.73 33.17 9.72
CA GLU A 916 12.95 32.57 10.29
C GLU A 916 13.77 31.79 9.25
N LEU A 917 14.03 32.40 8.08
CA LEU A 917 14.96 31.86 7.08
C LEU A 917 16.40 32.03 7.56
N THR A 918 17.18 30.96 7.60
CA THR A 918 18.63 31.01 7.86
C THR A 918 19.42 30.56 6.64
N VAL A 919 20.38 31.38 6.20
CA VAL A 919 21.35 31.03 5.15
C VAL A 919 22.75 31.24 5.73
N LYS A 920 23.52 30.17 5.86
CA LYS A 920 24.82 30.18 6.53
C LYS A 920 25.89 29.44 5.74
N ASN A 921 27.15 29.92 5.78
CA ASN A 921 28.31 29.24 5.19
C ASN A 921 28.13 28.87 3.71
N SER A 922 27.33 29.66 2.98
CA SER A 922 26.80 29.27 1.66
C SER A 922 27.40 30.13 0.55
N SER A 923 27.22 29.72 -0.71
CA SER A 923 27.61 30.55 -1.84
C SER A 923 26.66 30.48 -3.02
N PHE A 924 26.49 31.61 -3.71
CA PHE A 924 25.66 31.72 -4.91
C PHE A 924 26.46 32.36 -6.03
N ASN A 925 26.57 31.64 -7.14
CA ASN A 925 27.37 32.02 -8.30
C ASN A 925 26.65 31.67 -9.60
N TYR A 926 27.11 32.23 -10.72
CA TYR A 926 26.67 31.92 -12.07
C TYR A 926 27.86 31.63 -13.00
N GLU A 927 27.63 30.79 -14.02
CA GLU A 927 28.61 30.55 -15.10
C GLU A 927 28.58 31.68 -16.14
N LYS A 928 27.38 32.06 -16.58
CA LYS A 928 27.14 33.23 -17.45
C LYS A 928 26.51 34.33 -16.62
N LYS A 929 26.93 35.58 -16.84
CA LYS A 929 26.38 36.77 -16.17
C LYS A 929 24.86 36.70 -16.02
N ASP A 930 24.38 36.77 -14.78
CA ASP A 930 22.97 36.82 -14.43
C ASP A 930 22.71 38.08 -13.62
N SER A 931 21.89 38.98 -14.18
CA SER A 931 21.76 40.34 -13.66
C SER A 931 20.62 40.51 -12.67
N ARG A 932 19.99 39.40 -12.26
CA ARG A 932 19.01 39.34 -11.18
C ARG A 932 19.67 39.48 -9.81
N TYR A 933 18.87 39.47 -8.74
CA TYR A 933 19.41 39.44 -7.38
C TYR A 933 20.12 38.11 -7.10
N ALA A 934 21.13 38.12 -6.22
CA ALA A 934 21.70 36.88 -5.71
C ALA A 934 20.66 36.16 -4.84
N ILE A 935 20.03 36.90 -3.93
CA ILE A 935 18.92 36.43 -3.09
C ILE A 935 17.80 37.46 -3.14
N PHE A 936 16.56 37.00 -3.30
CA PHE A 936 15.37 37.85 -3.22
C PHE A 936 14.42 37.38 -2.11
N LEU A 937 14.06 38.30 -1.22
CA LEU A 937 13.16 38.06 -0.09
C LEU A 937 11.88 38.90 -0.26
N ASP A 938 10.74 38.24 -0.44
CA ASP A 938 9.40 38.86 -0.56
C ASP A 938 8.50 38.43 0.61
N ASP A 939 8.07 39.35 1.48
CA ASP A 939 7.33 39.03 2.72
C ASP A 939 8.06 37.95 3.56
N VAL A 940 9.33 38.23 3.87
CA VAL A 940 10.16 37.38 4.73
C VAL A 940 10.41 38.08 6.06
N LEU A 941 10.11 37.39 7.16
CA LEU A 941 10.24 37.92 8.52
C LEU A 941 11.37 37.20 9.27
N GLY A 942 12.35 37.95 9.76
CA GLY A 942 13.42 37.40 10.62
C GLY A 942 14.47 36.56 9.86
N ALA A 943 14.87 36.98 8.66
CA ALA A 943 15.91 36.27 7.90
C ALA A 943 17.31 36.53 8.48
N LYS A 944 18.15 35.50 8.54
CA LYS A 944 19.55 35.57 8.98
C LYS A 944 20.46 35.05 7.88
N ILE A 945 21.29 35.91 7.32
CA ILE A 945 22.24 35.58 6.25
C ILE A 945 23.64 35.82 6.78
N THR A 946 24.42 34.75 6.98
CA THR A 946 25.74 34.84 7.64
C THR A 946 26.81 34.04 6.92
N ASP A 947 28.01 34.61 6.75
CA ASP A 947 29.16 33.91 6.16
C ASP A 947 28.85 33.42 4.73
N VAL A 948 28.29 34.31 3.88
CA VAL A 948 27.83 33.97 2.52
C VAL A 948 28.66 34.70 1.47
N LYS A 949 29.00 33.99 0.38
CA LYS A 949 29.70 34.52 -0.79
C LYS A 949 28.81 34.60 -2.02
N MET A 950 28.79 35.72 -2.73
CA MET A 950 27.88 35.93 -3.86
C MET A 950 28.56 36.65 -5.04
N VAL A 951 27.93 36.67 -6.22
CA VAL A 951 28.35 37.55 -7.34
C VAL A 951 27.31 38.65 -7.57
N LEU A 952 27.78 39.88 -7.76
CA LEU A 952 26.97 41.02 -8.18
C LEU A 952 27.28 41.36 -9.62
N ALA A 953 26.32 41.19 -10.53
CA ALA A 953 26.50 41.61 -11.92
C ALA A 953 26.70 43.13 -12.01
N LYS A 954 27.60 43.59 -12.87
CA LYS A 954 27.97 45.02 -12.97
C LYS A 954 26.79 45.98 -13.20
N GLU A 955 25.75 45.50 -13.88
CA GLU A 955 24.54 46.27 -14.22
C GLU A 955 23.45 46.26 -13.13
N ASN A 956 23.63 45.45 -12.09
CA ASN A 956 22.79 45.48 -10.89
C ASN A 956 23.57 46.09 -9.73
N ASN A 957 23.02 47.12 -9.11
CA ASN A 957 23.63 47.77 -7.96
C ASN A 957 23.19 47.17 -6.61
N THR A 958 22.31 46.16 -6.64
CA THR A 958 21.67 45.61 -5.45
C THR A 958 21.89 44.09 -5.39
N LEU A 959 22.65 43.65 -4.38
CA LEU A 959 22.96 42.24 -4.17
C LEU A 959 21.78 41.43 -3.62
N LEU A 960 21.15 41.97 -2.57
CA LEU A 960 20.00 41.39 -1.88
C LEU A 960 18.76 42.22 -2.21
N GLY A 961 17.79 41.64 -2.90
CA GLY A 961 16.52 42.31 -3.14
C GLY A 961 15.54 42.03 -2.01
N LEU A 962 14.92 43.07 -1.47
CA LEU A 962 14.00 43.01 -0.34
C LEU A 962 12.68 43.67 -0.72
N LYS A 963 11.57 42.96 -0.51
CA LYS A 963 10.21 43.46 -0.69
C LYS A 963 9.38 43.00 0.50
N ASN A 964 8.82 43.94 1.27
CA ASN A 964 8.06 43.64 2.49
C ASN A 964 8.81 42.74 3.51
N ALA A 965 10.14 42.71 3.47
CA ALA A 965 10.94 41.89 4.36
C ALA A 965 11.37 42.69 5.61
N THR A 966 11.19 42.12 6.80
CA THR A 966 11.52 42.76 8.08
C THR A 966 12.49 41.90 8.89
N ASP A 967 13.24 42.54 9.80
CA ASP A 967 14.20 41.87 10.70
C ASP A 967 15.24 41.01 9.96
N VAL A 968 15.71 41.51 8.81
CA VAL A 968 16.74 40.84 8.01
C VAL A 968 18.13 41.18 8.54
N GLU A 969 18.78 40.22 9.16
CA GLU A 969 20.14 40.28 9.71
C GLU A 969 21.15 39.75 8.68
N THR A 970 22.23 40.50 8.46
CA THR A 970 23.34 40.11 7.58
C THR A 970 24.67 40.21 8.32
N LYS A 971 25.55 39.20 8.21
CA LYS A 971 26.88 39.21 8.81
C LYS A 971 27.91 38.51 7.91
N ASN A 972 29.12 39.06 7.81
CA ASN A 972 30.23 38.46 7.06
C ASN A 972 29.83 38.08 5.61
N ILE A 973 29.16 39.00 4.93
CA ILE A 973 28.75 38.79 3.55
C ILE A 973 29.83 39.36 2.63
N VAL A 974 30.30 38.54 1.70
CA VAL A 974 31.30 38.92 0.72
C VAL A 974 30.71 38.74 -0.67
N TYR A 975 30.96 39.69 -1.57
CA TYR A 975 30.57 39.55 -2.96
C TYR A 975 31.70 39.89 -3.92
N TYR A 976 31.60 39.31 -5.10
CA TYR A 976 32.51 39.54 -6.22
C TYR A 976 31.79 40.37 -7.29
N GLN A 977 32.47 41.38 -7.83
CA GLN A 977 31.94 42.18 -8.92
C GLN A 977 32.06 41.43 -10.25
N ASP A 978 30.93 41.26 -10.93
CA ASP A 978 30.70 40.67 -12.26
C ASP A 978 31.07 39.20 -12.43
N GLU A 979 32.20 38.76 -11.89
CA GLU A 979 32.72 37.39 -12.02
C GLU A 979 33.25 36.87 -10.69
N TRP A 980 33.06 35.58 -10.45
CA TRP A 980 33.53 34.91 -9.24
C TRP A 980 35.06 34.91 -9.15
N GLY A 981 35.59 35.17 -7.95
CA GLY A 981 37.04 35.19 -7.72
C GLY A 981 37.72 36.52 -8.04
N ASN A 982 36.98 37.53 -8.53
CA ASN A 982 37.45 38.91 -8.58
C ASN A 982 37.78 39.46 -7.17
N ALA A 983 38.18 40.74 -7.08
CA ALA A 983 38.39 41.38 -5.79
C ALA A 983 37.12 41.29 -4.93
N ALA A 984 37.23 40.59 -3.80
CA ALA A 984 36.16 40.45 -2.83
C ALA A 984 35.83 41.82 -2.22
N THR A 985 34.55 42.15 -2.14
CA THR A 985 34.03 43.33 -1.46
C THR A 985 33.15 42.90 -0.30
N GLU A 986 33.34 43.51 0.87
CA GLU A 986 32.44 43.30 2.01
C GLU A 986 31.11 44.00 1.77
N PHE A 987 30.01 43.30 2.00
CA PHE A 987 28.68 43.87 1.92
C PHE A 987 28.32 44.52 3.27
N SER A 988 28.25 45.84 3.29
CA SER A 988 27.64 46.61 4.39
C SER A 988 26.19 46.94 4.02
N LYS A 989 25.24 46.44 4.80
CA LYS A 989 23.81 46.73 4.64
C LYS A 989 23.46 48.14 5.09
#